data_AF-A0A960U5R7-F1
#
_entry.id   AF-A0A960U5R7-F1
#
_cell.length_a   1.000
_cell.length_b   1.000
_cell.length_c   1.000
_cell.angle_alpha   90.00
_cell.angle_beta   90.00
_cell.angle_gamma   90.00
#
_symmetry.space_group_name_H-M   'P 1'
#
loop_
_entity.id
_entity.type
_entity.pdbx_description
1 polymer ?
#
loop_
_entity_poly.entity_id
_entity_poly.type
_entity_poly.pdbx_seq_one_letter_code
_entity_poly.pdbx_strand_id
1 'polypeptide(L)'
;LEREYLIEANPFALKNYHVDLNTLIYTVSNRNYDMPGGSLKIDKNEYVLRTKGLYQNTKEIQDTVIRANDLAFTTRIKDLARVSDTFEERKIYERFKGKEAIIFSIWKKKSADEISTSERIKEKVSKFNYNLNSCKDCVAIELFDDRSENTKNDISSVISNAISGFFLLFLVLLVSMGFRMSVLVTLCIPLSFMIAFWGMDLASLTLNVVSLFGLIMVLGMIVDFGIVVSENTHRYLGMGFKKQDAIEKGVSEVVWPVTVTLLCICAAFAPLLMVSGIIGKFVKAIPIVLMVCLGASWIIAIFVLPTYLSIFSKSNIKNSETGDKPSEEIEFEKGWFGKLQFIYKISLELSLKFRYLTFGGLVALFVAALSLTPLIGFVFISGGGEKGIVIKTKLPQQRNLEENLKQVKELEKIILRLPKEELVSLRSRVGIEANSVLDPKPGEGTHKSTLNILLSPESKRKRLATEIRDALRKEIQIATEKGILAKEFNVNVELQAGGPPVGKPINIELRGKDFSTLEKIAKEYMDYLKTLKGVINVEMDFEPGKQEYRYHINEVESARANLSVVDVARSLYAAFKGAEATTIWQGEDEIKVRVRFPEDHLKQKNSLNEVLIANRNGGLVPLSTVTYIQERDGYSQINRLNYKRIIQVQADVKIDITNSMKVNSLLKEKFKDIHKRYPGYFIAYGGENEDTNKTMSELGILFIYALIIIFIILAVFFDSLILPLVVMGAIPFSLVGVIFALYTHSQPLSFMSVLGLFSLAGVIVSNTLVLVQFINNIREETPDLRRALIRGGVIRLKPVFLTTGTTVLGLIPTIYAIGGNKNYFVAPLALAFGYGLIFASFITLILIPCLYYMAEDMKFLSSRVLEKIGIRMDPRIYIPQKEKNKQADL
;
A
#
# COMPACT_ATOMS: atom_id res chain seq x y z
N LEU A 1 13.69 0.49 -30.52
CA LEU A 1 15.06 0.54 -31.07
C LEU A 1 15.07 1.69 -32.04
N GLU A 2 16.03 2.58 -31.91
CA GLU A 2 16.24 3.63 -32.90
C GLU A 2 16.77 3.02 -34.21
N ARG A 3 16.25 3.48 -35.35
CA ARG A 3 16.77 3.13 -36.68
C ARG A 3 18.11 3.81 -36.88
N GLU A 4 19.09 3.09 -37.42
CA GLU A 4 20.42 3.63 -37.71
C GLU A 4 20.94 3.11 -39.05
N TYR A 5 21.80 3.91 -39.69
CA TYR A 5 22.59 3.45 -40.83
C TYR A 5 23.93 2.96 -40.34
N LEU A 6 24.17 1.66 -40.48
CA LEU A 6 25.35 0.99 -39.97
C LEU A 6 26.34 0.74 -41.11
N ILE A 7 27.54 1.31 -40.96
CA ILE A 7 28.70 1.14 -41.84
C ILE A 7 29.63 0.12 -41.18
N GLU A 8 29.57 -1.13 -41.65
CA GLU A 8 30.42 -2.22 -41.19
C GLU A 8 31.71 -2.28 -42.02
N ALA A 9 32.79 -1.72 -41.48
CA ALA A 9 34.05 -1.54 -42.17
C ALA A 9 34.92 -2.80 -42.09
N ASN A 10 35.23 -3.39 -43.26
CA ASN A 10 36.01 -4.62 -43.36
C ASN A 10 37.49 -4.35 -42.98
N PRO A 11 38.01 -4.93 -41.88
CA PRO A 11 39.38 -4.68 -41.42
C PRO A 11 40.46 -5.03 -42.45
N PHE A 12 40.24 -6.08 -43.24
CA PHE A 12 41.17 -6.51 -44.29
C PHE A 12 41.19 -5.52 -45.46
N ALA A 13 40.02 -5.04 -45.89
CA ALA A 13 39.93 -4.03 -46.93
C ALA A 13 40.56 -2.70 -46.47
N LEU A 14 40.27 -2.27 -45.24
CA LEU A 14 40.89 -1.09 -44.63
C LEU A 14 42.42 -1.15 -44.64
N LYS A 15 42.98 -2.30 -44.26
CA LYS A 15 44.43 -2.52 -44.30
C LYS A 15 45.00 -2.43 -45.71
N ASN A 16 44.38 -3.11 -46.70
CA ASN A 16 44.88 -3.14 -48.07
C ASN A 16 44.82 -1.79 -48.77
N TYR A 17 43.78 -1.00 -48.50
CA TYR A 17 43.62 0.34 -49.06
C TYR A 17 44.32 1.43 -48.22
N HIS A 18 45.01 1.07 -47.14
CA HIS A 18 45.66 1.99 -46.22
C HIS A 18 44.73 3.10 -45.70
N VAL A 19 43.53 2.70 -45.26
CA VAL A 19 42.50 3.58 -44.68
C VAL A 19 42.18 3.08 -43.27
N ASP A 20 42.12 3.98 -42.28
CA ASP A 20 41.69 3.65 -40.93
C ASP A 20 40.21 4.02 -40.68
N LEU A 21 39.67 3.57 -39.54
CA LEU A 21 38.30 3.87 -39.14
C LEU A 21 38.05 5.38 -38.96
N ASN A 22 39.01 6.14 -38.43
CA ASN A 22 38.80 7.57 -38.21
C ASN A 22 38.70 8.33 -39.55
N THR A 23 39.46 7.92 -40.57
CA THR A 23 39.31 8.46 -41.93
C THR A 23 37.90 8.21 -42.47
N LEU A 24 37.36 7.00 -42.33
CA LEU A 24 35.97 6.70 -42.73
C LEU A 24 34.96 7.60 -42.02
N ILE A 25 35.07 7.73 -40.70
CA ILE A 25 34.19 8.56 -39.87
C ILE A 25 34.24 10.02 -40.34
N TYR A 26 35.45 10.55 -40.53
CA TYR A 26 35.66 11.93 -40.97
C TYR A 26 35.10 12.18 -42.37
N THR A 27 35.35 11.27 -43.32
CA THR A 27 34.82 11.37 -44.69
C THR A 27 33.29 11.38 -44.71
N VAL A 28 32.66 10.48 -43.95
CA VAL A 28 31.18 10.43 -43.85
C VAL A 28 30.65 11.73 -43.24
N SER A 29 31.28 12.21 -42.16
CA SER A 29 30.88 13.42 -41.45
C SER A 29 30.95 14.66 -42.34
N ASN A 30 32.08 14.85 -43.03
CA ASN A 30 32.31 16.04 -43.84
C ASN A 30 31.50 16.09 -45.15
N ARG A 31 31.15 14.94 -45.72
CA ARG A 31 30.26 14.90 -46.89
C ARG A 31 28.86 15.34 -46.50
N ASN A 32 28.37 14.93 -45.32
CA ASN A 32 27.02 15.22 -44.83
C ASN A 32 26.87 16.66 -44.31
N TYR A 33 27.02 17.64 -45.19
CA TYR A 33 27.02 19.06 -44.84
C TYR A 33 26.01 19.85 -45.67
N ASP A 34 25.31 20.79 -45.03
CA ASP A 34 24.39 21.72 -45.69
C ASP A 34 24.68 23.13 -45.21
N MET A 35 24.99 24.02 -46.15
CA MET A 35 25.39 25.39 -45.83
C MET A 35 24.72 26.40 -46.78
N PRO A 36 24.07 27.45 -46.24
CA PRO A 36 23.61 28.56 -47.05
C PRO A 36 24.82 29.38 -47.54
N GLY A 37 24.84 29.68 -48.83
CA GLY A 37 25.85 30.52 -49.48
C GLY A 37 25.48 32.01 -49.51
N GLY A 38 24.37 32.41 -48.88
CA GLY A 38 23.82 33.77 -48.93
C GLY A 38 22.79 33.95 -50.04
N SER A 39 22.43 35.20 -50.32
CA SER A 39 21.52 35.55 -51.40
C SER A 39 22.24 36.18 -52.59
N LEU A 40 21.84 35.77 -53.79
CA LEU A 40 22.26 36.33 -55.07
C LEU A 40 21.10 37.16 -55.62
N LYS A 41 21.32 38.46 -55.80
CA LYS A 41 20.32 39.38 -56.34
C LYS A 41 20.58 39.58 -57.82
N ILE A 42 19.58 39.26 -58.65
CA ILE A 42 19.60 39.46 -60.10
C ILE A 42 18.34 40.24 -60.46
N ASP A 43 18.53 41.44 -61.00
CA ASP A 43 17.46 42.41 -61.31
C ASP A 43 16.54 42.69 -60.10
N LYS A 44 15.27 42.26 -60.19
CA LYS A 44 14.24 42.40 -59.14
C LYS A 44 14.03 41.11 -58.34
N ASN A 45 14.79 40.06 -58.62
CA ASN A 45 14.66 38.75 -57.99
C ASN A 45 15.83 38.47 -57.04
N GLU A 46 15.52 37.81 -55.93
CA GLU A 46 16.50 37.32 -54.96
C GLU A 46 16.49 35.80 -54.94
N TYR A 47 17.66 35.20 -55.19
CA TYR A 47 17.86 33.76 -55.19
C TYR A 47 18.70 33.37 -53.98
N VAL A 48 18.41 32.24 -53.35
CA VAL A 48 19.22 31.72 -52.25
C VAL A 48 20.22 30.72 -52.81
N LEU A 49 21.50 30.97 -52.59
CA LEU A 49 22.57 30.02 -52.88
C LEU A 49 22.67 29.05 -51.70
N ARG A 50 22.75 27.75 -51.98
CA ARG A 50 22.86 26.71 -50.94
C ARG A 50 23.60 25.49 -51.45
N THR A 51 24.54 25.00 -50.65
CA THR A 51 25.23 23.74 -50.91
C THR A 51 24.47 22.62 -50.21
N LYS A 52 23.86 21.72 -50.99
CA LYS A 52 23.14 20.55 -50.44
C LYS A 52 24.04 19.30 -50.50
N GLY A 53 24.61 18.90 -49.37
CA GLY A 53 25.43 17.68 -49.24
C GLY A 53 24.83 16.61 -48.34
N LEU A 54 23.62 16.80 -47.80
CA LEU A 54 23.00 15.84 -46.88
C LEU A 54 22.74 14.49 -47.56
N TYR A 55 23.04 13.40 -46.86
CA TYR A 55 22.67 12.05 -47.30
C TYR A 55 21.15 11.87 -47.23
N GLN A 56 20.56 11.26 -48.26
CA GLN A 56 19.14 10.91 -48.24
C GLN A 56 18.89 9.42 -48.03
N ASN A 57 19.84 8.57 -48.39
CA ASN A 57 19.71 7.12 -48.37
C ASN A 57 21.06 6.43 -48.22
N THR A 58 21.04 5.12 -47.99
CA THR A 58 22.24 4.30 -47.81
C THR A 58 23.11 4.19 -49.08
N LYS A 59 22.55 4.32 -50.29
CA LYS A 59 23.32 4.26 -51.54
C LYS A 59 24.26 5.46 -51.67
N GLU A 60 23.81 6.65 -51.29
CA GLU A 60 24.68 7.83 -51.29
C GLU A 60 25.86 7.69 -50.32
N ILE A 61 25.64 7.06 -49.18
CA ILE A 61 26.72 6.73 -48.24
C ILE A 61 27.68 5.73 -48.90
N GLN A 62 27.17 4.66 -49.51
CA GLN A 62 27.99 3.65 -50.21
C GLN A 62 28.86 4.26 -51.32
N ASP A 63 28.34 5.24 -52.06
CA ASP A 63 29.03 5.89 -53.17
C ASP A 63 29.94 7.06 -52.74
N THR A 64 30.04 7.34 -51.44
CA THR A 64 30.91 8.39 -50.93
C THR A 64 32.37 8.06 -51.21
N VAL A 65 33.05 9.01 -51.85
CA VAL A 65 34.47 8.89 -52.23
C VAL A 65 35.35 9.20 -51.02
N ILE A 66 36.28 8.30 -50.71
CA ILE A 66 37.25 8.44 -49.63
C ILE A 66 38.55 9.03 -50.16
N ARG A 67 39.06 8.48 -51.27
CA ARG A 67 40.27 8.94 -51.96
C ARG A 67 40.08 8.77 -53.46
N ALA A 68 40.80 9.58 -54.23
CA ALA A 68 40.92 9.46 -55.68
C ALA A 68 42.40 9.61 -56.05
N ASN A 69 42.86 8.90 -57.08
CA ASN A 69 44.20 9.11 -57.65
C ASN A 69 44.15 10.08 -58.85
N ASP A 70 45.33 10.40 -59.40
CA ASP A 70 45.47 11.34 -60.54
C ASP A 70 44.78 10.84 -61.82
N LEU A 71 44.53 9.53 -61.93
CA LEU A 71 43.80 8.89 -63.02
C LEU A 71 42.28 8.79 -62.76
N ALA A 72 41.78 9.46 -61.71
CA ALA A 72 40.38 9.47 -61.27
C ALA A 72 39.82 8.10 -60.83
N PHE A 73 40.66 7.11 -60.53
CA PHE A 73 40.21 5.92 -59.81
C PHE A 73 39.88 6.30 -58.36
N THR A 74 38.62 6.11 -57.99
CA THR A 74 38.09 6.46 -56.67
C THR A 74 37.94 5.22 -55.80
N THR A 75 38.44 5.29 -54.56
CA THR A 75 38.04 4.36 -53.50
C THR A 75 36.82 4.92 -52.79
N ARG A 76 35.74 4.14 -52.74
CA ARG A 76 34.46 4.52 -52.12
C ARG A 76 34.19 3.72 -50.86
N ILE A 77 33.20 4.13 -50.08
CA ILE A 77 32.80 3.40 -48.86
C ILE A 77 32.40 1.95 -49.17
N LYS A 78 31.68 1.70 -50.27
CA LYS A 78 31.29 0.34 -50.67
C LYS A 78 32.46 -0.62 -50.93
N ASP A 79 33.64 -0.09 -51.23
CA ASP A 79 34.84 -0.89 -51.47
C ASP A 79 35.49 -1.35 -50.15
N LEU A 80 35.21 -0.64 -49.04
CA LEU A 80 35.82 -0.87 -47.72
C LEU A 80 34.82 -1.36 -46.67
N ALA A 81 33.53 -1.09 -46.86
CA ALA A 81 32.51 -1.29 -45.83
C ALA A 81 31.15 -1.65 -46.43
N ARG A 82 30.38 -2.43 -45.66
CA ARG A 82 28.97 -2.70 -45.96
C ARG A 82 28.11 -1.66 -45.25
N VAL A 83 27.29 -0.94 -46.01
CA VAL A 83 26.31 0.00 -45.43
C VAL A 83 24.94 -0.66 -45.40
N SER A 84 24.34 -0.72 -44.22
CA SER A 84 23.02 -1.32 -43.98
C SER A 84 22.08 -0.34 -43.27
N ASP A 85 20.80 -0.45 -43.58
CA ASP A 85 19.72 0.22 -42.86
C ASP A 85 19.18 -0.75 -41.82
N THR A 86 19.43 -0.47 -40.55
CA THR A 86 19.19 -1.42 -39.45
C THR A 86 18.70 -0.67 -38.20
N PHE A 87 18.61 -1.38 -37.08
CA PHE A 87 18.29 -0.82 -35.79
C PHE A 87 19.47 -0.98 -34.83
N GLU A 88 19.53 -0.12 -33.82
CA GLU A 88 20.50 -0.27 -32.74
C GLU A 88 20.40 -1.65 -32.06
N GLU A 89 21.50 -2.07 -31.44
CA GLU A 89 21.57 -3.35 -30.72
C GLU A 89 20.60 -3.39 -29.53
N ARG A 90 19.85 -4.50 -29.42
CA ARG A 90 18.88 -4.70 -28.34
C ARG A 90 19.58 -4.83 -27.00
N LYS A 91 19.24 -3.94 -26.06
CA LYS A 91 19.65 -4.07 -24.64
C LYS A 91 18.66 -4.87 -23.81
N ILE A 92 17.39 -4.88 -24.23
CA ILE A 92 16.28 -5.49 -23.49
C ILE A 92 15.37 -6.20 -24.50
N TYR A 93 14.94 -7.42 -24.17
CA TYR A 93 13.81 -8.06 -24.85
C TYR A 93 12.55 -7.89 -24.00
N GLU A 94 11.55 -7.21 -24.56
CA GLU A 94 10.20 -7.15 -24.02
C GLU A 94 9.34 -8.24 -24.68
N ARG A 95 8.68 -9.04 -23.85
CA ARG A 95 7.88 -10.18 -24.31
C ARG A 95 6.56 -10.24 -23.55
N PHE A 96 5.52 -10.65 -24.24
CA PHE A 96 4.17 -10.82 -23.70
C PHE A 96 3.61 -12.17 -24.14
N LYS A 97 3.14 -12.98 -23.17
CA LYS A 97 2.63 -14.35 -23.38
C LYS A 97 3.55 -15.22 -24.26
N GLY A 98 4.87 -15.10 -24.08
CA GLY A 98 5.88 -15.88 -24.82
C GLY A 98 6.16 -15.40 -26.25
N LYS A 99 5.65 -14.23 -26.67
CA LYS A 99 5.96 -13.59 -27.96
C LYS A 99 6.66 -12.26 -27.75
N GLU A 100 7.45 -11.81 -28.72
CA GLU A 100 8.03 -10.45 -28.67
C GLU A 100 6.90 -9.41 -28.73
N ALA A 101 6.99 -8.37 -27.91
CA ALA A 101 5.94 -7.36 -27.80
C ALA A 101 6.51 -5.97 -27.56
N ILE A 102 5.78 -4.96 -28.03
CA ILE A 102 6.03 -3.55 -27.70
C ILE A 102 5.03 -3.18 -26.60
N ILE A 103 5.53 -2.66 -25.49
CA ILE A 103 4.71 -2.31 -24.32
C ILE A 103 4.56 -0.79 -24.25
N PHE A 104 3.32 -0.32 -24.36
CA PHE A 104 2.96 1.07 -24.10
C PHE A 104 2.41 1.20 -22.68
N SER A 105 3.13 1.91 -21.81
CA SER A 105 2.66 2.22 -20.47
C SER A 105 1.89 3.54 -20.46
N ILE A 106 0.63 3.49 -20.05
CA ILE A 106 -0.24 4.67 -19.99
C ILE A 106 -0.36 5.13 -18.55
N TRP A 107 0.10 6.36 -18.29
CA TRP A 107 0.01 6.99 -16.97
C TRP A 107 -1.10 8.05 -16.98
N LYS A 108 -1.99 7.99 -15.99
CA LYS A 108 -3.04 9.01 -15.82
C LYS A 108 -2.47 10.26 -15.16
N LYS A 109 -3.01 11.43 -15.54
CA LYS A 109 -2.78 12.66 -14.77
C LYS A 109 -3.40 12.52 -13.37
N LYS A 110 -2.85 13.21 -12.37
CA LYS A 110 -3.34 13.14 -10.98
C LYS A 110 -4.83 13.47 -10.85
N SER A 111 -5.32 14.44 -11.63
CA SER A 111 -6.72 14.89 -11.66
C SER A 111 -7.64 14.07 -12.57
N ALA A 112 -7.11 13.14 -13.38
CA ALA A 112 -7.93 12.35 -14.28
C ALA A 112 -8.59 11.18 -13.52
N ASP A 113 -9.88 11.01 -13.78
CA ASP A 113 -10.64 9.84 -13.32
C ASP A 113 -10.13 8.57 -14.01
N GLU A 114 -9.93 7.53 -13.22
CA GLU A 114 -9.26 6.31 -13.67
C GLU A 114 -10.16 5.42 -14.53
N ILE A 115 -11.44 5.32 -14.15
CA ILE A 115 -12.43 4.44 -14.81
C ILE A 115 -12.78 4.98 -16.19
N SER A 116 -13.20 6.24 -16.28
CA SER A 116 -13.56 6.88 -17.54
C SER A 116 -12.38 6.97 -18.51
N THR A 117 -11.17 7.20 -17.99
CA THR A 117 -9.95 7.20 -18.83
C THR A 117 -9.68 5.82 -19.41
N SER A 118 -9.76 4.75 -18.61
CA SER A 118 -9.57 3.38 -19.10
C SER A 118 -10.65 2.97 -20.10
N GLU A 119 -11.92 3.30 -19.85
CA GLU A 119 -13.03 3.01 -20.79
C GLU A 119 -12.81 3.69 -22.15
N ARG A 120 -12.39 4.96 -22.17
CA ARG A 120 -12.04 5.68 -23.42
C ARG A 120 -10.85 5.04 -24.15
N ILE A 121 -9.86 4.54 -23.42
CA ILE A 121 -8.73 3.82 -24.01
C ILE A 121 -9.19 2.49 -24.61
N LYS A 122 -9.98 1.70 -23.87
CA LYS A 122 -10.57 0.43 -24.33
C LYS A 122 -11.41 0.62 -25.59
N GLU A 123 -12.19 1.69 -25.65
CA GLU A 123 -12.98 2.05 -26.83
C GLU A 123 -12.09 2.37 -28.04
N LYS A 124 -11.06 3.22 -27.86
CA LYS A 124 -10.12 3.58 -28.94
C LYS A 124 -9.32 2.38 -29.44
N VAL A 125 -8.84 1.52 -28.53
CA VAL A 125 -8.11 0.29 -28.89
C VAL A 125 -9.00 -0.68 -29.63
N SER A 126 -10.26 -0.84 -29.20
CA SER A 126 -11.24 -1.66 -29.92
C SER A 126 -11.49 -1.17 -31.35
N LYS A 127 -11.63 0.16 -31.54
CA LYS A 127 -11.76 0.78 -32.88
C LYS A 127 -10.52 0.56 -33.73
N PHE A 128 -9.32 0.71 -33.14
CA PHE A 128 -8.06 0.50 -33.85
C PHE A 128 -7.86 -0.96 -34.26
N ASN A 129 -8.16 -1.92 -33.37
CA ASN A 129 -8.14 -3.35 -33.67
C ASN A 129 -9.16 -3.72 -34.77
N TYR A 130 -10.35 -3.10 -34.77
CA TYR A 130 -11.33 -3.33 -35.84
C TYR A 130 -10.79 -2.92 -37.22
N ASN A 131 -10.15 -1.75 -37.31
CA ASN A 131 -9.57 -1.24 -38.56
C ASN A 131 -8.35 -2.05 -39.02
N LEU A 132 -7.63 -2.70 -38.10
CA LEU A 132 -6.49 -3.58 -38.40
C LEU A 132 -6.88 -4.97 -38.90
N ASN A 133 -8.17 -5.36 -38.84
CA ASN A 133 -8.63 -6.69 -39.29
C ASN A 133 -8.37 -6.97 -40.79
N SER A 134 -8.00 -5.97 -41.58
CA SER A 134 -7.52 -6.14 -42.96
C SER A 134 -6.13 -6.79 -43.05
N CYS A 135 -5.36 -6.85 -41.95
CA CYS A 135 -4.04 -7.50 -41.82
C CYS A 135 -4.04 -8.37 -40.54
N LYS A 136 -4.97 -9.32 -40.45
CA LYS A 136 -5.28 -10.13 -39.25
C LYS A 136 -4.09 -10.89 -38.64
N ASP A 137 -3.04 -11.13 -39.41
CA ASP A 137 -1.83 -11.86 -38.98
C ASP A 137 -0.64 -10.95 -38.63
N CYS A 138 -0.79 -9.62 -38.73
CA CYS A 138 0.35 -8.70 -38.72
C CYS A 138 0.64 -8.13 -37.32
N VAL A 139 -0.40 -7.70 -36.59
CA VAL A 139 -0.26 -7.05 -35.26
C VAL A 139 -1.48 -7.34 -34.40
N ALA A 140 -1.27 -7.74 -33.13
CA ALA A 140 -2.31 -7.89 -32.12
C ALA A 140 -2.07 -6.92 -30.97
N ILE A 141 -3.10 -6.17 -30.56
CA ILE A 141 -3.04 -5.26 -29.41
C ILE A 141 -3.87 -5.85 -28.28
N GLU A 142 -3.20 -6.14 -27.16
CA GLU A 142 -3.83 -6.60 -25.93
C GLU A 142 -3.61 -5.58 -24.80
N LEU A 143 -4.67 -5.33 -24.03
CA LEU A 143 -4.60 -4.53 -22.81
C LEU A 143 -4.38 -5.47 -21.62
N PHE A 144 -3.47 -5.09 -20.74
CA PHE A 144 -3.17 -5.83 -19.51
C PHE A 144 -2.85 -4.85 -18.37
N ASP A 145 -2.90 -5.34 -17.13
CA ASP A 145 -2.62 -4.55 -15.91
C ASP A 145 -3.47 -3.27 -15.76
N ASP A 146 -4.77 -3.39 -16.07
CA ASP A 146 -5.72 -2.29 -15.91
C ASP A 146 -6.12 -2.10 -14.42
N ARG A 147 -5.55 -1.07 -13.78
CA ARG A 147 -5.88 -0.71 -12.38
C ARG A 147 -7.33 -0.27 -12.18
N SER A 148 -7.99 0.25 -13.21
CA SER A 148 -9.38 0.71 -13.13
C SER A 148 -10.34 -0.43 -12.78
N GLU A 149 -10.00 -1.67 -13.17
CA GLU A 149 -10.79 -2.85 -12.83
C GLU A 149 -10.74 -3.14 -11.33
N ASN A 150 -9.60 -2.92 -10.67
CA ASN A 150 -9.51 -3.06 -9.22
C ASN A 150 -10.39 -2.00 -8.54
N THR A 151 -10.27 -0.73 -8.95
CA THR A 151 -11.08 0.37 -8.42
C THR A 151 -12.58 0.11 -8.62
N LYS A 152 -12.98 -0.36 -9.80
CA LYS A 152 -14.38 -0.71 -10.10
C LYS A 152 -14.90 -1.87 -9.25
N ASN A 153 -14.07 -2.90 -9.05
CA ASN A 153 -14.41 -4.04 -8.19
C ASN A 153 -14.50 -3.65 -6.70
N ASP A 154 -13.65 -2.74 -6.23
CA ASP A 154 -13.71 -2.23 -4.86
C ASP A 154 -14.97 -1.39 -4.65
N ILE A 155 -15.30 -0.48 -5.58
CA ILE A 155 -16.55 0.29 -5.56
C ILE A 155 -17.77 -0.64 -5.57
N SER A 156 -17.81 -1.62 -6.49
CA SER A 156 -18.95 -2.53 -6.58
C SER A 156 -19.09 -3.41 -5.33
N SER A 157 -17.98 -3.84 -4.73
CA SER A 157 -17.99 -4.61 -3.49
C SER A 157 -18.50 -3.75 -2.33
N VAL A 158 -18.07 -2.48 -2.23
CA VAL A 158 -18.57 -1.55 -1.21
C VAL A 158 -20.06 -1.30 -1.38
N ILE A 159 -20.54 -1.06 -2.61
CA ILE A 159 -21.96 -0.85 -2.90
C ILE A 159 -22.78 -2.10 -2.54
N SER A 160 -22.32 -3.29 -2.96
CA SER A 160 -22.99 -4.56 -2.64
C SER A 160 -23.08 -4.78 -1.13
N ASN A 161 -21.96 -4.61 -0.43
CA ASN A 161 -21.89 -4.71 1.02
C ASN A 161 -22.78 -3.67 1.71
N ALA A 162 -22.84 -2.44 1.19
CA ALA A 162 -23.68 -1.37 1.73
C ALA A 162 -25.18 -1.69 1.54
N ILE A 163 -25.58 -2.23 0.40
CA ILE A 163 -26.97 -2.64 0.13
C ILE A 163 -27.36 -3.84 1.01
N SER A 164 -26.51 -4.86 1.08
CA SER A 164 -26.73 -6.01 1.97
C SER A 164 -26.79 -5.58 3.44
N GLY A 165 -25.87 -4.71 3.87
CA GLY A 165 -25.85 -4.13 5.20
C GLY A 165 -27.12 -3.33 5.48
N PHE A 166 -27.54 -2.46 4.56
CA PHE A 166 -28.77 -1.69 4.65
C PHE A 166 -30.01 -2.58 4.81
N PHE A 167 -30.12 -3.67 4.04
CA PHE A 167 -31.24 -4.60 4.15
C PHE A 167 -31.24 -5.35 5.50
N LEU A 168 -30.06 -5.81 5.95
CA LEU A 168 -29.91 -6.44 7.27
C LEU A 168 -30.28 -5.47 8.39
N LEU A 169 -29.81 -4.22 8.32
CA LEU A 169 -30.16 -3.14 9.24
C LEU A 169 -31.68 -2.91 9.27
N PHE A 170 -32.32 -2.78 8.11
CA PHE A 170 -33.76 -2.61 8.01
C PHE A 170 -34.52 -3.78 8.65
N LEU A 171 -34.09 -5.02 8.43
CA LEU A 171 -34.72 -6.21 9.01
C LEU A 171 -34.64 -6.22 10.54
N VAL A 172 -33.49 -5.83 11.10
CA VAL A 172 -33.29 -5.75 12.56
C VAL A 172 -34.18 -4.69 13.18
N LEU A 173 -34.22 -3.50 12.57
CA LEU A 173 -35.10 -2.43 13.02
C LEU A 173 -36.56 -2.87 12.91
N LEU A 174 -36.96 -3.52 11.81
CA LEU A 174 -38.33 -3.98 11.58
C LEU A 174 -38.80 -4.94 12.68
N VAL A 175 -37.96 -5.88 13.09
CA VAL A 175 -38.25 -6.83 14.18
C VAL A 175 -38.34 -6.11 15.53
N SER A 176 -37.59 -5.03 15.74
CA SER A 176 -37.50 -4.39 17.05
C SER A 176 -38.46 -3.22 17.28
N MET A 177 -38.59 -2.32 16.32
CA MET A 177 -39.36 -1.07 16.42
C MET A 177 -40.63 -1.07 15.56
N GLY A 178 -40.83 -2.13 14.76
CA GLY A 178 -41.95 -2.26 13.84
C GLY A 178 -41.75 -1.46 12.53
N PHE A 179 -42.58 -1.75 11.54
CA PHE A 179 -42.39 -1.29 10.15
C PHE A 179 -42.21 0.24 10.01
N ARG A 180 -43.11 1.04 10.60
CA ARG A 180 -43.10 2.51 10.40
C ARG A 180 -41.84 3.17 10.95
N MET A 181 -41.49 2.89 12.20
CA MET A 181 -40.33 3.49 12.84
C MET A 181 -39.03 3.07 12.13
N SER A 182 -38.98 1.82 11.70
CA SER A 182 -37.84 1.27 10.96
C SER A 182 -37.64 1.97 9.62
N VAL A 183 -38.71 2.19 8.84
CA VAL A 183 -38.62 2.94 7.57
C VAL A 183 -38.09 4.36 7.79
N LEU A 184 -38.58 5.07 8.82
CA LEU A 184 -38.15 6.44 9.10
C LEU A 184 -36.67 6.53 9.50
N VAL A 185 -36.22 5.64 10.38
CA VAL A 185 -34.81 5.59 10.80
C VAL A 185 -33.92 5.15 9.64
N THR A 186 -34.33 4.15 8.86
CA THR A 186 -33.58 3.68 7.70
C THR A 186 -33.48 4.74 6.60
N LEU A 187 -34.50 5.59 6.40
CA LEU A 187 -34.46 6.70 5.44
C LEU A 187 -33.40 7.76 5.80
N CYS A 188 -32.96 7.83 7.06
CA CYS A 188 -31.89 8.72 7.48
C CYS A 188 -30.53 8.32 6.89
N ILE A 189 -30.32 7.03 6.56
CA ILE A 189 -29.05 6.53 6.00
C ILE A 189 -28.71 7.19 4.65
N PRO A 190 -29.55 7.10 3.60
CA PRO A 190 -29.25 7.72 2.31
C PRO A 190 -29.12 9.24 2.41
N LEU A 191 -29.96 9.90 3.22
CA LEU A 191 -29.85 11.34 3.47
C LEU A 191 -28.49 11.71 4.10
N SER A 192 -28.00 10.90 5.04
CA SER A 192 -26.71 11.12 5.71
C SER A 192 -25.56 10.98 4.73
N PHE A 193 -25.61 9.97 3.86
CA PHE A 193 -24.61 9.83 2.81
C PHE A 193 -24.66 10.96 1.78
N MET A 194 -25.84 11.49 1.43
CA MET A 194 -25.95 12.65 0.52
C MET A 194 -25.24 13.89 1.08
N ILE A 195 -25.49 14.23 2.35
CA ILE A 195 -24.81 15.35 3.02
C ILE A 195 -23.32 15.04 3.18
N ALA A 196 -22.96 13.80 3.49
CA ALA A 196 -21.57 13.41 3.65
C ALA A 196 -20.79 13.51 2.33
N PHE A 197 -21.35 13.09 1.19
CA PHE A 197 -20.70 13.23 -0.11
C PHE A 197 -20.51 14.69 -0.49
N TRP A 198 -21.47 15.56 -0.15
CA TRP A 198 -21.31 17.00 -0.31
C TRP A 198 -20.17 17.54 0.57
N GLY A 199 -20.09 17.12 1.84
CA GLY A 199 -18.98 17.49 2.72
C GLY A 199 -17.61 16.96 2.27
N MET A 200 -17.56 15.76 1.67
CA MET A 200 -16.35 15.18 1.11
C MET A 200 -15.83 15.98 -0.10
N ASP A 201 -16.74 16.45 -0.97
CA ASP A 201 -16.39 17.30 -2.11
C ASP A 201 -15.78 18.63 -1.65
N LEU A 202 -16.36 19.26 -0.61
CA LEU A 202 -15.78 20.46 0.03
C LEU A 202 -14.39 20.21 0.62
N ALA A 203 -14.14 19.02 1.14
CA ALA A 203 -12.83 18.60 1.66
C ALA A 203 -11.84 18.17 0.55
N SER A 204 -12.20 18.29 -0.74
CA SER A 204 -11.42 17.81 -1.89
C SER A 204 -11.07 16.32 -1.81
N LEU A 205 -11.95 15.52 -1.21
CA LEU A 205 -11.79 14.07 -1.10
C LEU A 205 -12.52 13.38 -2.25
N THR A 206 -11.79 12.58 -3.02
CA THR A 206 -12.36 11.74 -4.07
C THR A 206 -12.84 10.40 -3.51
N LEU A 207 -13.80 9.77 -4.20
CA LEU A 207 -14.14 8.37 -3.95
C LEU A 207 -13.02 7.47 -4.47
N ASN A 208 -12.26 6.88 -3.56
CA ASN A 208 -11.19 5.93 -3.82
C ASN A 208 -11.22 4.81 -2.78
N VAL A 209 -10.34 3.82 -2.95
CA VAL A 209 -10.25 2.65 -2.07
C VAL A 209 -10.17 3.05 -0.58
N VAL A 210 -9.38 4.06 -0.24
CA VAL A 210 -9.22 4.52 1.16
C VAL A 210 -10.48 5.21 1.68
N SER A 211 -11.09 6.11 0.90
CA SER A 211 -12.30 6.82 1.35
C SER A 211 -13.48 5.86 1.50
N LEU A 212 -13.59 4.85 0.63
CA LEU A 212 -14.61 3.81 0.71
C LEU A 212 -14.50 3.01 2.02
N PHE A 213 -13.29 2.81 2.55
CA PHE A 213 -13.10 2.16 3.85
C PHE A 213 -13.66 2.98 5.01
N GLY A 214 -13.47 4.31 4.95
CA GLY A 214 -14.12 5.24 5.87
C GLY A 214 -15.64 5.10 5.84
N LEU A 215 -16.23 5.01 4.64
CA LEU A 215 -17.68 4.83 4.47
C LEU A 215 -18.19 3.50 5.03
N ILE A 216 -17.46 2.40 4.77
CA ILE A 216 -17.81 1.08 5.30
C ILE A 216 -17.82 1.08 6.83
N MET A 217 -16.81 1.69 7.47
CA MET A 217 -16.77 1.78 8.93
C MET A 217 -17.96 2.53 9.50
N VAL A 218 -18.37 3.62 8.85
CA VAL A 218 -19.50 4.43 9.31
C VAL A 218 -20.84 3.73 9.06
N LEU A 219 -20.97 2.89 8.03
CA LEU A 219 -22.24 2.26 7.66
C LEU A 219 -23.00 1.64 8.86
N GLY A 220 -22.28 0.97 9.76
CA GLY A 220 -22.87 0.36 10.94
C GLY A 220 -23.34 1.37 12.01
N MET A 221 -22.59 2.46 12.16
CA MET A 221 -22.82 3.47 13.22
C MET A 221 -23.67 4.66 12.75
N ILE A 222 -23.87 4.82 11.44
CA ILE A 222 -24.54 6.00 10.84
C ILE A 222 -25.98 6.16 11.32
N VAL A 223 -26.60 5.09 11.81
CA VAL A 223 -27.96 5.09 12.34
C VAL A 223 -28.02 5.28 13.85
N ASP A 224 -26.92 5.15 14.58
CA ASP A 224 -26.94 5.06 16.04
C ASP A 224 -27.60 6.28 16.69
N PHE A 225 -27.26 7.48 16.22
CA PHE A 225 -27.86 8.72 16.72
C PHE A 225 -29.37 8.75 16.48
N GLY A 226 -29.80 8.33 15.28
CA GLY A 226 -31.22 8.24 14.93
C GLY A 226 -31.97 7.18 15.73
N ILE A 227 -31.35 6.02 16.00
CA ILE A 227 -31.94 4.96 16.83
C ILE A 227 -32.13 5.46 18.26
N VAL A 228 -31.13 6.13 18.85
CA VAL A 228 -31.22 6.66 20.22
C VAL A 228 -32.32 7.71 20.35
N VAL A 229 -32.43 8.65 19.40
CA VAL A 229 -33.49 9.66 19.37
C VAL A 229 -34.87 9.02 19.18
N SER A 230 -34.98 8.08 18.23
CA SER A 230 -36.22 7.39 17.89
C SER A 230 -36.75 6.53 19.04
N GLU A 231 -35.89 5.74 19.69
CA GLU A 231 -36.28 4.89 20.82
C GLU A 231 -36.64 5.72 22.05
N ASN A 232 -35.92 6.82 22.32
CA ASN A 232 -36.26 7.68 23.45
C ASN A 232 -37.61 8.39 23.26
N THR A 233 -37.88 8.83 22.03
CA THR A 233 -39.18 9.38 21.64
C THR A 233 -40.28 8.32 21.76
N HIS A 234 -40.01 7.08 21.29
CA HIS A 234 -40.96 5.98 21.37
C HIS A 234 -41.31 5.62 22.82
N ARG A 235 -40.34 5.67 23.73
CA ARG A 235 -40.54 5.48 25.17
C ARG A 235 -41.54 6.48 25.75
N TYR A 236 -41.38 7.79 25.47
CA TYR A 236 -42.33 8.80 25.96
C TYR A 236 -43.72 8.68 25.33
N LEU A 237 -43.81 8.27 24.05
CA LEU A 237 -45.10 7.93 23.43
C LEU A 237 -45.76 6.74 24.14
N GLY A 238 -44.98 5.72 24.55
CA GLY A 238 -45.46 4.58 25.33
C GLY A 238 -45.96 4.95 26.73
N MET A 239 -45.38 5.98 27.34
CA MET A 239 -45.81 6.55 28.63
C MET A 239 -47.07 7.42 28.55
N GLY A 240 -47.70 7.54 27.37
CA GLY A 240 -48.96 8.28 27.20
C GLY A 240 -48.81 9.79 26.95
N PHE A 241 -47.60 10.30 26.73
CA PHE A 241 -47.42 11.71 26.36
C PHE A 241 -48.05 12.04 25.00
N LYS A 242 -48.54 13.28 24.84
CA LYS A 242 -48.98 13.79 23.54
C LYS A 242 -47.81 13.74 22.55
N LYS A 243 -48.12 13.50 21.27
CA LYS A 243 -47.12 13.28 20.22
C LYS A 243 -46.04 14.36 20.14
N GLN A 244 -46.40 15.65 20.25
CA GLN A 244 -45.45 16.75 20.21
C GLN A 244 -44.57 16.79 21.46
N ASP A 245 -45.18 16.75 22.64
CA ASP A 245 -44.47 16.74 23.93
C ASP A 245 -43.51 15.56 24.08
N ALA A 246 -43.92 14.37 23.57
CA ALA A 246 -43.09 13.17 23.58
C ALA A 246 -41.84 13.29 22.70
N ILE A 247 -41.96 13.94 21.53
CA ILE A 247 -40.83 14.19 20.62
C ILE A 247 -39.91 15.25 21.23
N GLU A 248 -40.46 16.35 21.74
CA GLU A 248 -39.68 17.43 22.34
C GLU A 248 -38.87 16.94 23.55
N LYS A 249 -39.51 16.21 24.47
CA LYS A 249 -38.83 15.59 25.61
C LYS A 249 -37.86 14.49 25.18
N GLY A 250 -38.28 13.64 24.25
CA GLY A 250 -37.46 12.55 23.72
C GLY A 250 -36.15 13.03 23.11
N VAL A 251 -36.19 14.14 22.35
CA VAL A 251 -35.01 14.75 21.73
C VAL A 251 -34.18 15.53 22.75
N SER A 252 -34.79 16.42 23.52
CA SER A 252 -34.06 17.29 24.48
C SER A 252 -33.26 16.51 25.52
N GLU A 253 -33.74 15.34 25.94
CA GLU A 253 -33.02 14.46 26.87
C GLU A 253 -31.75 13.84 26.26
N VAL A 254 -31.73 13.58 24.94
CA VAL A 254 -30.63 12.84 24.28
C VAL A 254 -29.72 13.70 23.42
N VAL A 255 -30.10 14.93 23.06
CA VAL A 255 -29.28 15.83 22.21
C VAL A 255 -27.86 15.99 22.74
N TRP A 256 -27.70 16.30 24.03
CA TRP A 256 -26.37 16.46 24.63
C TRP A 256 -25.58 15.15 24.69
N PRO A 257 -26.14 14.05 25.24
CA PRO A 257 -25.49 12.75 25.18
C PRO A 257 -25.01 12.39 23.77
N VAL A 258 -25.89 12.50 22.77
CA VAL A 258 -25.61 12.18 21.35
C VAL A 258 -24.55 13.09 20.73
N THR A 259 -24.50 14.37 21.12
CA THR A 259 -23.47 15.30 20.66
C THR A 259 -22.10 14.94 21.26
N VAL A 260 -22.07 14.60 22.54
CA VAL A 260 -20.83 14.20 23.21
C VAL A 260 -20.33 12.86 22.69
N THR A 261 -21.22 11.92 22.34
CA THR A 261 -20.81 10.67 21.69
C THR A 261 -20.19 10.92 20.31
N LEU A 262 -20.74 11.82 19.49
CA LEU A 262 -20.11 12.27 18.24
C LEU A 262 -18.69 12.82 18.50
N LEU A 263 -18.54 13.72 19.47
CA LEU A 263 -17.24 14.32 19.80
C LEU A 263 -16.23 13.28 20.28
N CYS A 264 -16.65 12.32 21.11
CA CYS A 264 -15.79 11.22 21.57
C CYS A 264 -15.34 10.31 20.42
N ILE A 265 -16.23 10.01 19.46
CA ILE A 265 -15.86 9.24 18.28
C ILE A 265 -14.87 10.04 17.42
N CYS A 266 -15.14 11.31 17.15
CA CYS A 266 -14.21 12.18 16.43
C CYS A 266 -12.85 12.28 17.15
N ALA A 267 -12.83 12.39 18.48
CA ALA A 267 -11.63 12.41 19.30
C ALA A 267 -10.85 11.09 19.25
N ALA A 268 -11.54 9.95 19.13
CA ALA A 268 -10.89 8.66 18.93
C ALA A 268 -10.09 8.63 17.61
N PHE A 269 -10.63 9.22 16.54
CA PHE A 269 -10.02 9.18 15.21
C PHE A 269 -9.09 10.35 14.87
N ALA A 270 -9.25 11.51 15.51
CA ALA A 270 -8.47 12.71 15.22
C ALA A 270 -6.95 12.50 15.30
N PRO A 271 -6.40 11.76 16.29
CA PRO A 271 -4.95 11.50 16.36
C PRO A 271 -4.39 10.78 15.12
N LEU A 272 -5.20 9.98 14.43
CA LEU A 272 -4.75 9.27 13.22
C LEU A 272 -4.42 10.22 12.06
N LEU A 273 -4.90 11.47 12.09
CA LEU A 273 -4.53 12.50 11.11
C LEU A 273 -3.06 12.95 11.25
N MET A 274 -2.45 12.71 12.41
CA MET A 274 -1.10 13.12 12.77
C MET A 274 -0.05 12.02 12.53
N VAL A 275 -0.47 10.82 12.11
CA VAL A 275 0.44 9.71 11.79
C VAL A 275 1.38 10.14 10.67
N SER A 276 2.68 9.92 10.88
CA SER A 276 3.71 10.31 9.94
C SER A 276 3.97 9.21 8.87
N GLY A 277 4.84 9.49 7.92
CA GLY A 277 5.28 8.50 6.93
C GLY A 277 4.27 8.20 5.80
N ILE A 278 4.57 7.14 5.04
CA ILE A 278 3.78 6.72 3.87
C ILE A 278 2.40 6.21 4.32
N ILE A 279 2.34 5.46 5.43
CA ILE A 279 1.10 4.93 6.00
C ILE A 279 0.20 6.05 6.51
N GLY A 280 0.75 7.07 7.19
CA GLY A 280 -0.04 8.22 7.63
C GLY A 280 -0.73 8.95 6.49
N LYS A 281 -0.02 9.18 5.37
CA LYS A 281 -0.61 9.75 4.15
C LYS A 281 -1.73 8.86 3.57
N PHE A 282 -1.58 7.55 3.68
CA PHE A 282 -2.57 6.59 3.21
C PHE A 282 -3.82 6.58 4.09
N VAL A 283 -3.69 6.66 5.42
CA VAL A 283 -4.82 6.50 6.37
C VAL A 283 -5.56 7.81 6.65
N LYS A 284 -4.94 8.97 6.40
CA LYS A 284 -5.50 10.29 6.72
C LYS A 284 -6.92 10.51 6.18
N ALA A 285 -7.29 9.90 5.06
CA ALA A 285 -8.64 10.06 4.50
C ALA A 285 -9.72 9.33 5.31
N ILE A 286 -9.39 8.23 6.01
CA ILE A 286 -10.37 7.42 6.78
C ILE A 286 -11.01 8.25 7.91
N PRO A 287 -10.24 8.88 8.82
CA PRO A 287 -10.81 9.75 9.85
C PRO A 287 -11.66 10.90 9.30
N ILE A 288 -11.23 11.52 8.20
CA ILE A 288 -11.94 12.69 7.64
C ILE A 288 -13.32 12.26 7.13
N VAL A 289 -13.37 11.20 6.33
CA VAL A 289 -14.64 10.63 5.84
C VAL A 289 -15.54 10.28 7.02
N LEU A 290 -14.99 9.63 8.04
CA LEU A 290 -15.75 9.23 9.22
C LEU A 290 -16.36 10.42 9.97
N MET A 291 -15.57 11.46 10.23
CA MET A 291 -16.05 12.68 10.90
C MET A 291 -17.14 13.39 10.09
N VAL A 292 -16.97 13.47 8.76
CA VAL A 292 -17.97 14.08 7.86
C VAL A 292 -19.27 13.28 7.84
N CYS A 293 -19.19 11.94 7.74
CA CYS A 293 -20.37 11.09 7.71
C CYS A 293 -21.12 11.06 9.06
N LEU A 294 -20.40 10.98 10.18
CA LEU A 294 -21.03 11.02 11.51
C LEU A 294 -21.60 12.40 11.82
N GLY A 295 -20.93 13.48 11.41
CA GLY A 295 -21.47 14.84 11.50
C GLY A 295 -22.77 14.99 10.70
N ALA A 296 -22.81 14.47 9.47
CA ALA A 296 -24.02 14.44 8.65
C ALA A 296 -25.16 13.63 9.31
N SER A 297 -24.85 12.45 9.85
CA SER A 297 -25.81 11.63 10.59
C SER A 297 -26.37 12.35 11.82
N TRP A 298 -25.51 13.03 12.59
CA TRP A 298 -25.91 13.81 13.75
C TRP A 298 -26.86 14.96 13.39
N ILE A 299 -26.57 15.69 12.30
CA ILE A 299 -27.46 16.75 11.78
C ILE A 299 -28.84 16.17 11.45
N ILE A 300 -28.89 15.03 10.75
CA ILE A 300 -30.17 14.41 10.38
C ILE A 300 -30.92 13.90 11.60
N ALA A 301 -30.23 13.27 12.54
CA ALA A 301 -30.84 12.71 13.76
C ALA A 301 -31.48 13.78 14.65
N ILE A 302 -30.90 14.98 14.71
CA ILE A 302 -31.41 16.08 15.57
C ILE A 302 -32.41 16.97 14.83
N PHE A 303 -32.18 17.28 13.56
CA PHE A 303 -33.00 18.29 12.86
C PHE A 303 -34.08 17.67 11.96
N VAL A 304 -33.80 16.56 11.29
CA VAL A 304 -34.71 15.99 10.26
C VAL A 304 -35.59 14.89 10.86
N LEU A 305 -35.00 14.00 11.66
CA LEU A 305 -35.69 12.85 12.22
C LEU A 305 -36.87 13.26 13.13
N PRO A 306 -36.78 14.27 14.02
CA PRO A 306 -37.93 14.67 14.85
C PRO A 306 -39.12 15.15 14.02
N THR A 307 -38.88 15.84 12.90
CA THR A 307 -39.92 16.25 11.95
C THR A 307 -40.57 15.04 11.27
N TYR A 308 -39.78 14.05 10.88
CA TYR A 308 -40.32 12.80 10.32
C TYR A 308 -41.13 12.01 11.35
N LEU A 309 -40.68 11.96 12.60
CA LEU A 309 -41.44 11.36 13.70
C LEU A 309 -42.75 12.13 13.96
N SER A 310 -42.72 13.46 13.91
CA SER A 310 -43.91 14.31 14.14
C SER A 310 -44.95 14.19 13.04
N ILE A 311 -44.56 13.86 11.81
CA ILE A 311 -45.50 13.63 10.71
C ILE A 311 -46.02 12.19 10.75
N PHE A 312 -45.13 11.19 10.81
CA PHE A 312 -45.49 9.79 10.49
C PHE A 312 -45.72 8.87 11.70
N SER A 313 -45.35 9.26 12.93
CA SER A 313 -45.63 8.44 14.12
C SER A 313 -47.12 8.44 14.47
N LYS A 314 -47.70 7.29 14.83
CA LYS A 314 -49.08 7.22 15.37
C LYS A 314 -49.04 7.35 16.89
N SER A 315 -49.85 8.26 17.41
CA SER A 315 -50.15 8.32 18.85
C SER A 315 -51.09 7.15 19.18
N ASN A 316 -50.57 6.06 19.75
CA ASN A 316 -51.42 5.07 20.40
C ASN A 316 -51.76 5.60 21.79
N ILE A 317 -52.73 6.49 21.89
CA ILE A 317 -53.35 6.78 23.18
C ILE A 317 -54.13 5.52 23.55
N LYS A 318 -53.57 4.68 24.42
CA LYS A 318 -54.41 3.84 25.26
C LYS A 318 -55.04 4.78 26.28
N ASN A 319 -56.36 4.92 26.24
CA ASN A 319 -57.10 5.55 27.32
C ASN A 319 -56.87 4.73 28.61
N SER A 320 -55.89 5.13 29.41
CA SER A 320 -55.86 4.83 30.84
C SER A 320 -56.45 6.03 31.55
N GLU A 321 -57.74 5.96 31.87
CA GLU A 321 -58.51 6.99 32.59
C GLU A 321 -58.18 7.08 34.09
N THR A 322 -57.04 6.56 34.54
CA THR A 322 -56.60 6.73 35.93
C THR A 322 -55.29 7.50 35.96
N GLY A 323 -55.35 8.70 36.54
CA GLY A 323 -54.20 9.56 36.84
C GLY A 323 -53.33 8.99 37.97
N ASP A 324 -52.92 7.73 37.85
CA ASP A 324 -51.96 7.13 38.74
C ASP A 324 -50.54 7.44 38.26
N LYS A 325 -49.71 7.85 39.23
CA LYS A 325 -48.29 8.19 39.07
C LYS A 325 -47.56 7.10 38.27
N PRO A 326 -46.51 7.45 37.49
CA PRO A 326 -45.70 6.45 36.81
C PRO A 326 -45.23 5.42 37.84
N SER A 327 -45.61 4.16 37.64
CA SER A 327 -45.28 3.08 38.55
C SER A 327 -43.76 2.95 38.66
N GLU A 328 -43.26 2.77 39.90
CA GLU A 328 -41.83 2.55 40.20
C GLU A 328 -41.33 1.18 39.70
N GLU A 329 -42.23 0.34 39.16
CA GLU A 329 -41.93 -1.01 38.70
C GLU A 329 -41.42 -1.05 37.25
N ILE A 330 -40.51 -2.00 36.98
CA ILE A 330 -39.93 -2.22 35.65
C ILE A 330 -41.00 -2.88 34.77
N GLU A 331 -41.59 -2.13 33.83
CA GLU A 331 -42.45 -2.71 32.80
C GLU A 331 -41.61 -3.51 31.79
N PHE A 332 -41.80 -4.82 31.76
CA PHE A 332 -41.17 -5.70 30.78
C PHE A 332 -41.91 -5.68 29.45
N GLU A 333 -41.18 -5.71 28.34
CA GLU A 333 -41.80 -5.84 27.01
C GLU A 333 -42.51 -7.20 26.85
N LYS A 334 -43.56 -7.23 26.01
CA LYS A 334 -44.23 -8.49 25.67
C LYS A 334 -43.40 -9.30 24.67
N GLY A 335 -43.33 -10.63 24.84
CA GLY A 335 -42.70 -11.54 23.89
C GLY A 335 -41.32 -12.06 24.32
N TRP A 336 -40.49 -12.46 23.35
CA TRP A 336 -39.17 -13.06 23.59
C TRP A 336 -38.18 -12.05 24.22
N PHE A 337 -38.30 -10.77 23.89
CA PHE A 337 -37.45 -9.72 24.42
C PHE A 337 -37.70 -9.44 25.91
N GLY A 338 -38.94 -9.56 26.39
CA GLY A 338 -39.27 -9.49 27.82
C GLY A 338 -38.60 -10.58 28.65
N LYS A 339 -38.49 -11.81 28.11
CA LYS A 339 -37.74 -12.90 28.75
C LYS A 339 -36.24 -12.55 28.84
N LEU A 340 -35.69 -11.95 27.79
CA LEU A 340 -34.29 -11.50 27.77
C LEU A 340 -34.03 -10.41 28.82
N GLN A 341 -34.92 -9.42 28.94
CA GLN A 341 -34.87 -8.38 29.98
C GLN A 341 -34.93 -8.97 31.39
N PHE A 342 -35.78 -9.98 31.60
CA PHE A 342 -35.90 -10.65 32.89
C PHE A 342 -34.64 -11.43 33.27
N ILE A 343 -34.08 -12.21 32.32
CA ILE A 343 -32.81 -12.94 32.52
C ILE A 343 -31.68 -11.96 32.81
N TYR A 344 -31.61 -10.87 32.04
CA TYR A 344 -30.61 -9.83 32.24
C TYR A 344 -30.75 -9.15 33.61
N LYS A 345 -31.98 -8.84 34.06
CA LYS A 345 -32.23 -8.29 35.40
C LYS A 345 -31.67 -9.21 36.49
N ILE A 346 -31.96 -10.51 36.43
CA ILE A 346 -31.45 -11.50 37.40
C ILE A 346 -29.91 -11.55 37.36
N SER A 347 -29.33 -11.61 36.16
CA SER A 347 -27.87 -11.65 35.98
C SER A 347 -27.20 -10.38 36.54
N LEU A 348 -27.80 -9.21 36.30
CA LEU A 348 -27.31 -7.93 36.79
C LEU A 348 -27.45 -7.82 38.32
N GLU A 349 -28.56 -8.26 38.90
CA GLU A 349 -28.76 -8.28 40.36
C GLU A 349 -27.72 -9.16 41.07
N LEU A 350 -27.44 -10.34 40.51
CA LEU A 350 -26.40 -11.24 41.01
C LEU A 350 -25.01 -10.61 40.86
N SER A 351 -24.76 -9.99 39.70
CA SER A 351 -23.49 -9.36 39.39
C SER A 351 -23.19 -8.17 40.31
N LEU A 352 -24.21 -7.35 40.62
CA LEU A 352 -24.10 -6.23 41.55
C LEU A 352 -23.91 -6.71 43.00
N LYS A 353 -24.54 -7.83 43.38
CA LYS A 353 -24.36 -8.44 44.71
C LYS A 353 -22.91 -8.92 44.92
N PHE A 354 -22.30 -9.52 43.90
CA PHE A 354 -20.92 -10.02 43.93
C PHE A 354 -19.97 -9.19 43.05
N ARG A 355 -20.13 -7.86 43.04
CA ARG A 355 -19.44 -6.91 42.13
C ARG A 355 -17.91 -7.04 42.05
N TYR A 356 -17.24 -7.32 43.18
CA TYR A 356 -15.79 -7.51 43.18
C TYR A 356 -15.39 -8.85 42.54
N LEU A 357 -16.20 -9.90 42.71
CA LEU A 357 -15.99 -11.21 42.08
C LEU A 357 -16.29 -11.16 40.58
N THR A 358 -17.34 -10.45 40.16
CA THR A 358 -17.64 -10.27 38.73
C THR A 358 -16.57 -9.44 38.03
N PHE A 359 -16.11 -8.36 38.65
CA PHE A 359 -14.97 -7.60 38.16
C PHE A 359 -13.70 -8.47 38.08
N GLY A 360 -13.39 -9.24 39.12
CA GLY A 360 -12.26 -10.18 39.13
C GLY A 360 -12.36 -11.26 38.03
N GLY A 361 -13.57 -11.79 37.78
CA GLY A 361 -13.83 -12.74 36.70
C GLY A 361 -13.64 -12.14 35.30
N LEU A 362 -14.07 -10.90 35.09
CA LEU A 362 -13.83 -10.18 33.84
C LEU A 362 -12.35 -9.85 33.65
N VAL A 363 -11.63 -9.49 34.70
CA VAL A 363 -10.17 -9.28 34.65
C VAL A 363 -9.45 -10.60 34.32
N ALA A 364 -9.88 -11.71 34.91
CA ALA A 364 -9.35 -13.04 34.57
C ALA A 364 -9.61 -13.39 33.10
N LEU A 365 -10.80 -13.09 32.57
CA LEU A 365 -11.11 -13.26 31.15
C LEU A 365 -10.22 -12.37 30.26
N PHE A 366 -9.95 -11.13 30.66
CA PHE A 366 -9.05 -10.23 29.96
C PHE A 366 -7.62 -10.76 29.92
N VAL A 367 -7.09 -11.24 31.05
CA VAL A 367 -5.76 -11.85 31.13
C VAL A 367 -5.70 -13.15 30.30
N ALA A 368 -6.75 -13.97 30.32
CA ALA A 368 -6.85 -15.17 29.50
C ALA A 368 -6.84 -14.82 28.00
N ALA A 369 -7.56 -13.77 27.57
CA ALA A 369 -7.49 -13.30 26.19
C ALA A 369 -6.08 -12.80 25.83
N LEU A 370 -5.44 -12.00 26.69
CA LEU A 370 -4.06 -11.56 26.45
C LEU A 370 -3.09 -12.73 26.29
N SER A 371 -3.30 -13.84 26.99
CA SER A 371 -2.47 -15.05 26.85
C SER A 371 -2.54 -15.70 25.46
N LEU A 372 -3.60 -15.42 24.68
CA LEU A 372 -3.76 -15.90 23.30
C LEU A 372 -3.01 -15.05 22.27
N THR A 373 -2.58 -13.83 22.63
CA THR A 373 -1.91 -12.90 21.70
C THR A 373 -0.66 -13.48 21.01
N PRO A 374 0.20 -14.30 21.66
CA PRO A 374 1.36 -14.89 20.99
C PRO A 374 0.99 -15.90 19.90
N LEU A 375 -0.18 -16.55 20.00
CA LEU A 375 -0.65 -17.56 19.03
C LEU A 375 -1.16 -16.93 17.74
N ILE A 376 -1.66 -15.70 17.80
CA ILE A 376 -2.24 -14.98 16.66
C ILE A 376 -1.14 -14.37 15.77
N GLY A 377 -0.02 -13.95 16.38
CA GLY A 377 1.06 -13.27 15.68
C GLY A 377 0.70 -11.85 15.23
N PHE A 378 1.70 -11.13 14.72
CA PHE A 378 1.56 -9.76 14.24
C PHE A 378 2.13 -9.64 12.83
N VAL A 379 1.40 -8.97 11.93
CA VAL A 379 1.82 -8.67 10.56
C VAL A 379 1.43 -7.24 10.22
N PHE A 380 2.34 -6.43 9.68
CA PHE A 380 2.07 -5.02 9.43
C PHE A 380 0.90 -4.79 8.47
N ILE A 381 0.99 -5.37 7.26
CA ILE A 381 -0.08 -5.39 6.26
C ILE A 381 -0.50 -6.85 6.04
N SER A 382 -1.76 -7.17 6.32
CA SER A 382 -2.31 -8.49 6.05
C SER A 382 -2.32 -8.78 4.55
N GLY A 383 -1.65 -9.85 4.14
CA GLY A 383 -1.73 -10.38 2.78
C GLY A 383 -3.08 -11.08 2.50
N GLY A 384 -3.26 -11.48 1.25
CA GLY A 384 -4.43 -12.20 0.75
C GLY A 384 -4.97 -11.62 -0.56
N GLY A 385 -5.49 -12.49 -1.43
CA GLY A 385 -6.01 -12.08 -2.74
C GLY A 385 -4.95 -11.61 -3.72
N GLU A 386 -3.66 -11.95 -3.53
CA GLU A 386 -2.58 -11.52 -4.41
C GLU A 386 -2.88 -11.92 -5.85
N LYS A 387 -2.82 -10.94 -6.75
CA LYS A 387 -3.02 -11.13 -8.19
C LYS A 387 -1.69 -11.13 -8.95
N GLY A 388 -0.58 -10.81 -8.30
CA GLY A 388 0.73 -10.72 -8.94
C GLY A 388 1.70 -11.76 -8.40
N ILE A 389 2.39 -12.46 -9.29
CA ILE A 389 3.63 -13.19 -8.98
C ILE A 389 4.76 -12.53 -9.78
N VAL A 390 5.85 -12.19 -9.10
CA VAL A 390 7.05 -11.65 -9.73
C VAL A 390 8.13 -12.71 -9.68
N ILE A 391 8.71 -13.03 -10.83
CA ILE A 391 9.85 -13.93 -10.93
C ILE A 391 11.05 -13.11 -11.36
N LYS A 392 12.06 -13.06 -10.50
CA LYS A 392 13.35 -12.44 -10.80
C LYS A 392 14.35 -13.55 -11.12
N THR A 393 15.11 -13.35 -12.18
CA THR A 393 16.12 -14.33 -12.58
C THR A 393 17.49 -13.70 -12.74
N LYS A 394 18.53 -14.45 -12.36
CA LYS A 394 19.93 -14.06 -12.50
C LYS A 394 20.75 -15.23 -13.04
N LEU A 395 21.46 -14.98 -14.14
CA LEU A 395 22.56 -15.80 -14.63
C LEU A 395 23.91 -15.26 -14.11
N PRO A 396 25.00 -16.02 -14.24
CA PRO A 396 26.35 -15.47 -14.08
C PRO A 396 26.55 -14.28 -15.01
N GLN A 397 27.23 -13.24 -14.50
CA GLN A 397 27.31 -11.94 -15.15
C GLN A 397 28.02 -11.93 -16.51
N GLN A 398 28.85 -12.94 -16.76
CA GLN A 398 29.55 -13.14 -18.03
C GLN A 398 28.61 -13.57 -19.18
N ARG A 399 27.36 -13.96 -18.88
CA ARG A 399 26.41 -14.38 -19.91
C ARG A 399 25.86 -13.17 -20.69
N ASN A 400 25.76 -13.34 -22.00
CA ASN A 400 25.17 -12.36 -22.90
C ASN A 400 23.63 -12.38 -22.83
N LEU A 401 23.00 -11.40 -23.48
CA LEU A 401 21.55 -11.22 -23.45
C LEU A 401 20.80 -12.38 -24.15
N GLU A 402 21.39 -12.95 -25.20
CA GLU A 402 20.80 -14.05 -25.98
C GLU A 402 20.72 -15.35 -25.18
N GLU A 403 21.77 -15.70 -24.43
CA GLU A 403 21.75 -16.87 -23.55
C GLU A 403 20.72 -16.69 -22.43
N ASN A 404 20.60 -15.48 -21.87
CA ASN A 404 19.55 -15.17 -20.91
C ASN A 404 18.15 -15.32 -21.52
N LEU A 405 17.94 -14.82 -22.75
CA LEU A 405 16.69 -14.99 -23.47
C LEU A 405 16.33 -16.46 -23.70
N LYS A 406 17.31 -17.32 -23.98
CA LYS A 406 17.11 -18.76 -24.15
C LYS A 406 16.56 -19.40 -22.85
N GLN A 407 17.18 -19.11 -21.71
CA GLN A 407 16.72 -19.62 -20.40
C GLN A 407 15.33 -19.08 -20.04
N VAL A 408 15.07 -17.79 -20.31
CA VAL A 408 13.76 -17.18 -20.07
C VAL A 408 12.68 -17.80 -20.95
N LYS A 409 12.96 -18.13 -22.22
CA LYS A 409 11.99 -18.80 -23.10
C LYS A 409 11.58 -20.19 -22.56
N GLU A 410 12.50 -20.95 -21.99
CA GLU A 410 12.16 -22.22 -21.34
C GLU A 410 11.34 -22.01 -20.07
N LEU A 411 11.66 -20.99 -19.28
CA LEU A 411 10.87 -20.61 -18.11
C LEU A 411 9.46 -20.14 -18.48
N GLU A 412 9.31 -19.36 -19.55
CA GLU A 412 8.00 -18.94 -20.10
C GLU A 412 7.13 -20.16 -20.44
N LYS A 413 7.71 -21.20 -21.05
CA LYS A 413 6.96 -22.43 -21.37
C LYS A 413 6.44 -23.15 -20.13
N ILE A 414 7.16 -23.09 -19.01
CA ILE A 414 6.71 -23.67 -17.73
C ILE A 414 5.52 -22.86 -17.21
N ILE A 415 5.66 -21.53 -17.16
CA ILE A 415 4.60 -20.64 -16.64
C ILE A 415 3.33 -20.70 -17.50
N LEU A 416 3.47 -20.78 -18.82
CA LEU A 416 2.34 -20.85 -19.76
C LEU A 416 1.57 -22.20 -19.70
N ARG A 417 2.05 -23.20 -18.95
CA ARG A 417 1.29 -24.43 -18.66
C ARG A 417 0.25 -24.24 -17.56
N LEU A 418 0.29 -23.13 -16.83
CA LEU A 418 -0.75 -22.81 -15.86
C LEU A 418 -2.13 -22.77 -16.54
N PRO A 419 -3.20 -23.20 -15.85
CA PRO A 419 -4.56 -23.13 -16.37
C PRO A 419 -4.92 -21.72 -16.84
N LYS A 420 -5.64 -21.62 -17.97
CA LYS A 420 -6.06 -20.31 -18.54
C LYS A 420 -7.00 -19.55 -17.60
N GLU A 421 -7.69 -20.26 -16.71
CA GLU A 421 -8.57 -19.70 -15.70
C GLU A 421 -7.77 -19.00 -14.58
N GLU A 422 -6.50 -19.36 -14.38
CA GLU A 422 -5.62 -18.80 -13.36
C GLU A 422 -4.68 -17.72 -13.91
N LEU A 423 -4.20 -17.87 -15.15
CA LEU A 423 -3.23 -16.97 -15.77
C LEU A 423 -3.93 -15.94 -16.68
N VAL A 424 -3.94 -14.66 -16.28
CA VAL A 424 -4.47 -13.56 -17.11
C VAL A 424 -3.40 -13.07 -18.09
N SER A 425 -2.19 -12.78 -17.61
CA SER A 425 -1.11 -12.33 -18.47
C SER A 425 0.27 -12.66 -17.91
N LEU A 426 1.24 -12.79 -18.81
CA LEU A 426 2.66 -12.97 -18.53
C LEU A 426 3.44 -11.93 -19.32
N ARG A 427 4.14 -11.04 -18.61
CA ARG A 427 5.09 -10.10 -19.20
C ARG A 427 6.50 -10.45 -18.78
N SER A 428 7.40 -10.66 -19.74
CA SER A 428 8.80 -10.94 -19.48
C SER A 428 9.68 -9.80 -20.00
N ARG A 429 10.63 -9.38 -19.19
CA ARG A 429 11.66 -8.41 -19.54
C ARG A 429 13.02 -9.06 -19.34
N VAL A 430 13.77 -9.25 -20.42
CA VAL A 430 15.11 -9.87 -20.40
C VAL A 430 16.15 -8.78 -20.56
N GLY A 431 17.20 -8.77 -19.73
CA GLY A 431 18.22 -7.72 -19.70
C GLY A 431 18.00 -6.69 -18.58
N ILE A 432 16.98 -6.88 -17.74
CA ILE A 432 16.57 -5.95 -16.70
C ILE A 432 15.97 -6.69 -15.51
N GLU A 433 16.35 -6.27 -14.31
CA GLU A 433 15.70 -6.66 -13.05
C GLU A 433 14.83 -5.51 -12.55
N ALA A 434 13.55 -5.79 -12.32
CA ALA A 434 12.68 -4.83 -11.68
C ALA A 434 13.08 -4.70 -10.20
N ASN A 435 13.46 -3.47 -9.82
CA ASN A 435 13.71 -3.13 -8.43
C ASN A 435 12.39 -2.88 -7.70
N SER A 436 12.47 -2.88 -6.36
CA SER A 436 11.35 -2.52 -5.48
C SER A 436 10.80 -1.14 -5.87
N VAL A 437 9.50 -0.89 -5.65
CA VAL A 437 8.84 0.40 -5.95
C VAL A 437 9.51 1.58 -5.20
N LEU A 438 10.34 1.32 -4.18
CA LEU A 438 11.16 2.31 -3.47
C LEU A 438 12.45 2.71 -4.20
N ASP A 439 12.99 1.87 -5.09
CA ASP A 439 14.14 2.18 -5.94
C ASP A 439 13.72 2.12 -7.42
N PRO A 440 13.27 3.25 -8.00
CA PRO A 440 12.65 3.27 -9.31
C PRO A 440 13.62 3.03 -10.47
N LYS A 441 14.94 2.96 -10.23
CA LYS A 441 15.91 2.62 -11.29
C LYS A 441 16.04 1.10 -11.37
N PRO A 442 15.61 0.46 -12.48
CA PRO A 442 15.81 -0.97 -12.66
C PRO A 442 17.30 -1.31 -12.73
N GLY A 443 17.70 -2.46 -12.20
CA GLY A 443 19.03 -2.99 -12.43
C GLY A 443 19.15 -3.49 -13.87
N GLU A 444 19.74 -2.70 -14.76
CA GLU A 444 20.05 -3.15 -16.12
C GLU A 444 21.23 -4.14 -16.09
N GLY A 445 21.08 -5.26 -16.79
CA GLY A 445 22.12 -6.28 -16.85
C GLY A 445 21.74 -7.41 -17.78
N THR A 446 22.64 -7.77 -18.70
CA THR A 446 22.40 -8.83 -19.70
C THR A 446 22.03 -10.18 -19.10
N HIS A 447 22.45 -10.44 -17.86
CA HIS A 447 22.23 -11.66 -17.10
C HIS A 447 20.98 -11.64 -16.22
N LYS A 448 20.23 -10.53 -16.20
CA LYS A 448 19.08 -10.32 -15.32
C LYS A 448 17.77 -10.33 -16.10
N SER A 449 16.71 -10.86 -15.50
CA SER A 449 15.37 -10.78 -16.08
C SER A 449 14.28 -10.64 -15.03
N THR A 450 13.13 -10.11 -15.43
CA THR A 450 11.92 -10.08 -14.59
C THR A 450 10.72 -10.53 -15.39
N LEU A 451 9.98 -11.49 -14.84
CA LEU A 451 8.71 -11.94 -15.35
C LEU A 451 7.62 -11.54 -14.36
N ASN A 452 6.62 -10.81 -14.83
CA ASN A 452 5.43 -10.44 -14.06
C ASN A 452 4.26 -11.28 -14.55
N ILE A 453 3.69 -12.05 -13.62
CA ILE A 453 2.53 -12.91 -13.83
C ILE A 453 1.34 -12.24 -13.18
N LEU A 454 0.32 -11.93 -13.97
CA LEU A 454 -0.98 -11.48 -13.48
C LEU A 454 -1.92 -12.69 -13.42
N LEU A 455 -2.34 -13.03 -12.21
CA LEU A 455 -3.32 -14.05 -11.91
C LEU A 455 -4.74 -13.51 -12.00
N SER A 456 -5.70 -14.40 -12.21
CA SER A 456 -7.12 -14.08 -12.12
C SER A 456 -7.51 -13.74 -10.67
N PRO A 457 -8.60 -12.96 -10.47
CA PRO A 457 -9.12 -12.70 -9.14
C PRO A 457 -9.36 -14.00 -8.36
N GLU A 458 -9.08 -14.00 -7.06
CA GLU A 458 -9.19 -15.19 -6.21
C GLU A 458 -10.57 -15.87 -6.29
N SER A 459 -11.64 -15.08 -6.39
CA SER A 459 -13.02 -15.57 -6.57
C SER A 459 -13.26 -16.38 -7.84
N LYS A 460 -12.36 -16.29 -8.83
CA LYS A 460 -12.46 -16.99 -10.13
C LYS A 460 -11.50 -18.17 -10.26
N ARG A 461 -10.68 -18.47 -9.25
CA ARG A 461 -9.67 -19.54 -9.28
C ARG A 461 -9.82 -20.48 -8.10
N LYS A 462 -9.42 -21.74 -8.30
CA LYS A 462 -9.49 -22.79 -7.26
C LYS A 462 -8.32 -22.76 -6.30
N ARG A 463 -7.13 -22.36 -6.78
CA ARG A 463 -5.89 -22.32 -6.01
C ARG A 463 -5.57 -20.93 -5.51
N LEU A 464 -4.97 -20.84 -4.32
CA LEU A 464 -4.43 -19.61 -3.76
C LEU A 464 -3.14 -19.18 -4.47
N ALA A 465 -2.77 -17.91 -4.37
CA ALA A 465 -1.57 -17.41 -5.06
C ALA A 465 -0.31 -18.05 -4.48
N THR A 466 -0.30 -18.30 -3.18
CA THR A 466 0.73 -19.06 -2.45
C THR A 466 0.88 -20.47 -3.02
N GLU A 467 -0.21 -21.18 -3.25
CA GLU A 467 -0.20 -22.53 -3.84
C GLU A 467 0.33 -22.52 -5.27
N ILE A 468 -0.07 -21.54 -6.08
CA ILE A 468 0.44 -21.39 -7.46
C ILE A 468 1.94 -21.06 -7.44
N ARG A 469 2.39 -20.15 -6.56
CA ARG A 469 3.82 -19.84 -6.36
C ARG A 469 4.60 -21.10 -5.98
N ASP A 470 4.10 -21.87 -5.02
CA ASP A 470 4.80 -23.06 -4.52
C ASP A 470 4.82 -24.18 -5.56
N ALA A 471 3.74 -24.33 -6.34
CA ALA A 471 3.71 -25.20 -7.50
C ALA A 471 4.75 -24.77 -8.56
N LEU A 472 4.82 -23.49 -8.90
CA LEU A 472 5.82 -22.95 -9.84
C LEU A 472 7.25 -23.19 -9.33
N ARG A 473 7.53 -22.93 -8.05
CA ARG A 473 8.85 -23.20 -7.45
C ARG A 473 9.25 -24.66 -7.60
N LYS A 474 8.31 -25.58 -7.33
CA LYS A 474 8.53 -27.02 -7.49
C LYS A 474 8.78 -27.40 -8.95
N GLU A 475 8.00 -26.88 -9.89
CA GLU A 475 8.18 -27.14 -11.32
C GLU A 475 9.51 -26.60 -11.87
N ILE A 476 9.92 -25.40 -11.43
CA ILE A 476 11.20 -24.79 -11.77
C ILE A 476 12.37 -25.63 -11.22
N GLN A 477 12.26 -26.12 -9.99
CA GLN A 477 13.25 -27.01 -9.41
C GLN A 477 13.39 -28.30 -10.24
N ILE A 478 12.26 -28.96 -10.59
CA ILE A 478 12.26 -30.15 -11.43
C ILE A 478 12.88 -29.88 -12.81
N ALA A 479 12.57 -28.71 -13.42
CA ALA A 479 13.14 -28.33 -14.70
C ALA A 479 14.67 -28.11 -14.63
N THR A 480 15.16 -27.59 -13.49
CA THR A 480 16.59 -27.41 -13.24
C THR A 480 17.29 -28.77 -13.03
N GLU A 481 16.67 -29.69 -12.30
CA GLU A 481 17.18 -31.06 -12.08
C GLU A 481 17.24 -31.88 -13.37
N LYS A 482 16.26 -31.70 -14.27
CA LYS A 482 16.22 -32.33 -15.60
C LYS A 482 17.13 -31.67 -16.63
N GLY A 483 17.81 -30.59 -16.28
CA GLY A 483 18.70 -29.85 -17.19
C GLY A 483 17.98 -29.02 -18.27
N ILE A 484 16.68 -28.79 -18.13
CA ILE A 484 15.91 -27.89 -19.01
C ILE A 484 16.31 -26.44 -18.74
N LEU A 485 16.46 -26.09 -17.45
CA LEU A 485 17.04 -24.82 -17.00
C LEU A 485 18.49 -25.05 -16.55
N ALA A 486 19.37 -24.10 -16.83
CA ALA A 486 20.75 -24.17 -16.36
C ALA A 486 20.81 -24.16 -14.82
N LYS A 487 21.69 -24.97 -14.22
CA LYS A 487 21.88 -25.01 -12.75
C LYS A 487 22.31 -23.67 -12.16
N GLU A 488 22.99 -22.85 -12.96
CA GLU A 488 23.46 -21.51 -12.61
C GLU A 488 22.36 -20.44 -12.76
N PHE A 489 21.18 -20.80 -13.29
CA PHE A 489 20.06 -19.90 -13.46
C PHE A 489 19.29 -19.76 -12.14
N ASN A 490 19.63 -18.74 -11.36
CA ASN A 490 18.94 -18.46 -10.12
C ASN A 490 17.57 -17.86 -10.44
N VAL A 491 16.50 -18.51 -9.97
CA VAL A 491 15.11 -18.10 -10.18
C VAL A 491 14.45 -17.89 -8.82
N ASN A 492 14.15 -16.64 -8.50
CA ASN A 492 13.42 -16.28 -7.29
C ASN A 492 11.97 -15.94 -7.64
N VAL A 493 11.02 -16.70 -7.08
CA VAL A 493 9.58 -16.55 -7.29
C VAL A 493 8.98 -15.91 -6.05
N GLU A 494 8.49 -14.68 -6.17
CA GLU A 494 7.94 -13.87 -5.09
C GLU A 494 6.46 -13.56 -5.34
N LEU A 495 5.65 -13.48 -4.28
CA LEU A 495 4.32 -12.89 -4.40
C LEU A 495 4.47 -11.38 -4.44
N GLN A 496 3.69 -10.74 -5.31
CA GLN A 496 3.58 -9.30 -5.28
C GLN A 496 2.68 -8.92 -4.10
N ALA A 497 3.30 -8.45 -3.01
CA ALA A 497 2.58 -7.98 -1.84
C ALA A 497 1.68 -6.77 -2.19
N GLY A 498 0.46 -6.76 -1.65
CA GLY A 498 -0.43 -5.61 -1.69
C GLY A 498 0.01 -4.55 -0.66
N GLY A 499 -0.12 -3.27 -1.01
CA GLY A 499 0.26 -2.15 -0.14
C GLY A 499 1.62 -1.52 -0.48
N PRO A 500 2.05 -0.48 0.26
CA PRO A 500 3.34 0.15 0.04
C PRO A 500 4.49 -0.87 0.23
N PRO A 501 5.52 -0.87 -0.62
CA PRO A 501 6.73 -1.67 -0.39
C PRO A 501 7.37 -1.31 0.96
N VAL A 502 7.80 -2.32 1.72
CA VAL A 502 8.36 -2.14 3.08
C VAL A 502 9.81 -2.63 3.22
N GLY A 503 10.42 -3.16 2.15
CA GLY A 503 11.79 -3.67 2.16
C GLY A 503 11.92 -5.05 2.81
N LYS A 504 13.15 -5.53 3.02
CA LYS A 504 13.43 -6.82 3.68
C LYS A 504 13.35 -6.69 5.21
N PRO A 505 13.00 -7.75 5.96
CA PRO A 505 12.89 -7.74 7.43
C PRO A 505 14.15 -7.26 8.16
N ILE A 506 15.33 -7.62 7.64
CA ILE A 506 16.63 -7.13 8.08
C ILE A 506 17.27 -6.41 6.89
N ASN A 507 17.70 -5.17 7.10
CA ASN A 507 18.48 -4.42 6.13
C ASN A 507 19.60 -3.65 6.85
N ILE A 508 20.85 -3.95 6.52
CA ILE A 508 22.04 -3.32 7.11
C ILE A 508 22.69 -2.49 6.02
N GLU A 509 22.69 -1.17 6.20
CA GLU A 509 23.29 -0.23 5.27
C GLU A 509 24.72 0.10 5.68
N LEU A 510 25.67 -0.28 4.84
CA LEU A 510 27.10 -0.06 5.04
C LEU A 510 27.55 1.07 4.09
N ARG A 511 27.98 2.21 4.64
CA ARG A 511 28.37 3.38 3.86
C ARG A 511 29.84 3.73 4.06
N GLY A 512 30.57 3.94 2.97
CA GLY A 512 32.02 4.15 3.01
C GLY A 512 32.62 4.68 1.73
N LYS A 513 33.96 4.83 1.73
CA LYS A 513 34.73 5.30 0.57
C LYS A 513 35.17 4.18 -0.35
N ASP A 514 35.56 3.02 0.19
CA ASP A 514 36.13 1.92 -0.58
C ASP A 514 35.24 0.65 -0.56
N PHE A 515 34.99 0.08 -1.74
CA PHE A 515 34.16 -1.12 -1.91
C PHE A 515 34.83 -2.37 -1.35
N SER A 516 36.15 -2.52 -1.46
CA SER A 516 36.82 -3.72 -0.96
C SER A 516 36.68 -3.84 0.56
N THR A 517 36.72 -2.69 1.25
CA THR A 517 36.47 -2.62 2.68
C THR A 517 34.99 -2.79 3.02
N LEU A 518 34.07 -2.19 2.25
CA LEU A 518 32.63 -2.41 2.43
C LEU A 518 32.25 -3.87 2.26
N GLU A 519 32.82 -4.56 1.28
CA GLU A 519 32.56 -5.97 1.00
C GLU A 519 33.10 -6.87 2.12
N LYS A 520 34.28 -6.57 2.68
CA LYS A 520 34.80 -7.26 3.86
C LYS A 520 33.85 -7.11 5.05
N ILE A 521 33.41 -5.89 5.33
CA ILE A 521 32.43 -5.61 6.40
C ILE A 521 31.12 -6.35 6.11
N ALA A 522 30.61 -6.29 4.87
CA ALA A 522 29.39 -6.98 4.45
C ALA A 522 29.48 -8.49 4.67
N LYS A 523 30.59 -9.11 4.29
CA LYS A 523 30.85 -10.54 4.51
C LYS A 523 30.87 -10.90 6.00
N GLU A 524 31.49 -10.08 6.86
CA GLU A 524 31.43 -10.28 8.31
C GLU A 524 29.97 -10.29 8.83
N TYR A 525 29.15 -9.36 8.36
CA TYR A 525 27.72 -9.30 8.71
C TYR A 525 26.95 -10.51 8.16
N MET A 526 27.18 -10.89 6.89
CA MET A 526 26.52 -12.03 6.27
C MET A 526 26.85 -13.34 6.98
N ASP A 527 28.13 -13.56 7.32
CA ASP A 527 28.57 -14.79 7.98
C ASP A 527 27.99 -14.88 9.38
N TYR A 528 27.95 -13.77 10.14
CA TYR A 528 27.28 -13.76 11.43
C TYR A 528 25.76 -13.99 11.30
N LEU A 529 25.09 -13.33 10.36
CA LEU A 529 23.66 -13.53 10.09
C LEU A 529 23.32 -15.00 9.78
N LYS A 530 24.16 -15.70 9.02
CA LYS A 530 23.99 -17.14 8.72
C LYS A 530 24.11 -18.03 9.96
N THR A 531 24.81 -17.61 11.02
CA THR A 531 24.88 -18.36 12.28
C THR A 531 23.63 -18.24 13.15
N LEU A 532 22.80 -17.20 12.91
CA LEU A 532 21.62 -16.94 13.73
C LEU A 532 20.46 -17.87 13.34
N LYS A 533 19.98 -18.65 14.31
CA LYS A 533 18.79 -19.49 14.12
C LYS A 533 17.59 -18.63 13.75
N GLY A 534 16.93 -18.98 12.64
CA GLY A 534 15.75 -18.29 12.14
C GLY A 534 16.02 -17.19 11.10
N VAL A 535 17.28 -16.89 10.76
CA VAL A 535 17.61 -16.01 9.63
C VAL A 535 17.78 -16.85 8.36
N ILE A 536 17.16 -16.43 7.26
CA ILE A 536 17.24 -17.11 5.95
C ILE A 536 17.48 -16.10 4.82
N ASN A 537 17.87 -16.58 3.64
CA ASN A 537 18.07 -15.76 2.44
C ASN A 537 18.97 -14.54 2.67
N VAL A 538 20.12 -14.75 3.33
CA VAL A 538 21.09 -13.68 3.57
C VAL A 538 21.80 -13.34 2.26
N GLU A 539 21.63 -12.11 1.79
CA GLU A 539 22.19 -11.61 0.54
C GLU A 539 22.78 -10.20 0.70
N MET A 540 23.60 -9.78 -0.26
CA MET A 540 24.04 -8.39 -0.37
C MET A 540 23.69 -7.84 -1.74
N ASP A 541 23.42 -6.54 -1.83
CA ASP A 541 23.08 -5.87 -3.10
C ASP A 541 24.30 -5.65 -4.01
N PHE A 542 25.52 -5.84 -3.48
CA PHE A 542 26.76 -5.66 -4.21
C PHE A 542 27.02 -6.85 -5.14
N GLU A 543 27.06 -6.55 -6.43
CA GLU A 543 27.48 -7.49 -7.46
C GLU A 543 28.81 -7.00 -8.07
N PRO A 544 29.85 -7.85 -8.17
CA PRO A 544 31.03 -7.52 -8.95
C PRO A 544 30.62 -7.19 -10.39
N GLY A 545 31.43 -6.44 -11.13
CA GLY A 545 31.17 -6.12 -12.53
C GLY A 545 31.71 -7.18 -13.48
N LYS A 546 31.40 -7.00 -14.77
CA LYS A 546 32.03 -7.79 -15.84
C LYS A 546 33.54 -7.58 -15.80
N GLN A 547 34.28 -8.59 -16.25
CA GLN A 547 35.72 -8.45 -16.50
C GLN A 547 35.94 -7.36 -17.55
N GLU A 548 36.74 -6.36 -17.21
CA GLU A 548 37.15 -5.25 -18.05
C GLU A 548 38.54 -5.53 -18.64
N TYR A 549 38.67 -5.34 -19.95
CA TYR A 549 39.95 -5.26 -20.64
C TYR A 549 40.38 -3.80 -20.70
N ARG A 550 41.27 -3.36 -19.80
CA ARG A 550 41.74 -1.98 -19.74
C ARG A 550 42.94 -1.79 -20.64
N TYR A 551 42.77 -1.04 -21.72
CA TYR A 551 43.83 -0.66 -22.63
C TYR A 551 44.61 0.52 -22.04
N HIS A 552 45.81 0.23 -21.57
CA HIS A 552 46.74 1.26 -21.14
C HIS A 552 47.64 1.64 -22.30
N ILE A 553 47.71 2.93 -22.57
CA ILE A 553 48.48 3.47 -23.67
C ILE A 553 49.93 3.57 -23.23
N ASN A 554 50.84 3.05 -24.05
CA ASN A 554 52.27 3.26 -23.88
C ASN A 554 52.61 4.63 -24.47
N GLU A 555 52.75 5.63 -23.60
CA GLU A 555 52.98 7.02 -24.01
C GLU A 555 54.22 7.19 -24.90
N VAL A 556 55.29 6.43 -24.63
CA VAL A 556 56.53 6.48 -25.42
C VAL A 556 56.31 5.94 -26.82
N GLU A 557 55.69 4.77 -26.95
CA GLU A 557 55.40 4.16 -28.25
C GLU A 557 54.36 4.95 -29.05
N SER A 558 53.31 5.47 -28.40
CA SER A 558 52.34 6.37 -29.04
C SER A 558 52.98 7.65 -29.53
N ALA A 559 53.85 8.29 -28.73
CA ALA A 559 54.56 9.50 -29.14
C ALA A 559 55.51 9.20 -30.32
N ARG A 560 56.25 8.09 -30.28
CA ARG A 560 57.11 7.63 -31.39
C ARG A 560 56.31 7.39 -32.67
N ALA A 561 55.11 6.84 -32.52
CA ALA A 561 54.18 6.59 -33.61
C ALA A 561 53.43 7.85 -34.09
N ASN A 562 53.60 9.01 -33.45
CA ASN A 562 52.85 10.25 -33.69
C ASN A 562 51.32 10.06 -33.56
N LEU A 563 50.91 9.36 -32.49
CA LEU A 563 49.53 9.07 -32.11
C LEU A 563 49.18 9.73 -30.78
N SER A 564 48.00 10.33 -30.70
CA SER A 564 47.45 10.82 -29.44
C SER A 564 46.59 9.75 -28.75
N VAL A 565 46.37 9.95 -27.44
CA VAL A 565 45.43 9.14 -26.66
C VAL A 565 44.02 9.15 -27.27
N VAL A 566 43.62 10.28 -27.87
CA VAL A 566 42.32 10.45 -28.50
C VAL A 566 42.19 9.59 -29.76
N ASP A 567 43.24 9.49 -30.57
CA ASP A 567 43.25 8.68 -31.79
C ASP A 567 43.04 7.21 -31.46
N VAL A 568 43.77 6.73 -30.43
CA VAL A 568 43.66 5.35 -29.92
C VAL A 568 42.26 5.07 -29.37
N ALA A 569 41.76 5.96 -28.50
CA ALA A 569 40.44 5.79 -27.88
C ALA A 569 39.31 5.81 -28.91
N ARG A 570 39.36 6.73 -29.90
CA ARG A 570 38.37 6.79 -30.98
C ARG A 570 38.40 5.58 -31.88
N SER A 571 39.57 5.10 -32.29
CA SER A 571 39.69 3.89 -33.11
C SER A 571 39.15 2.66 -32.39
N LEU A 572 39.47 2.50 -31.10
CA LEU A 572 38.95 1.38 -30.30
C LEU A 572 37.43 1.48 -30.10
N TYR A 573 36.91 2.67 -29.80
CA TYR A 573 35.48 2.92 -29.66
C TYR A 573 34.74 2.65 -30.99
N ALA A 574 35.27 3.14 -32.10
CA ALA A 574 34.74 2.93 -33.43
C ALA A 574 34.73 1.44 -33.80
N ALA A 575 35.84 0.73 -33.58
CA ALA A 575 35.94 -0.69 -33.95
C ALA A 575 34.86 -1.55 -33.29
N PHE A 576 34.63 -1.38 -31.97
CA PHE A 576 33.76 -2.26 -31.20
C PHE A 576 32.35 -1.70 -30.95
N LYS A 577 32.26 -0.56 -30.27
CA LYS A 577 30.96 0.04 -29.93
C LYS A 577 30.30 0.69 -31.13
N GLY A 578 31.12 1.18 -32.05
CA GLY A 578 30.74 1.96 -33.20
C GLY A 578 30.69 3.44 -32.90
N ALA A 579 31.39 4.22 -33.72
CA ALA A 579 31.42 5.66 -33.64
C ALA A 579 30.30 6.26 -34.48
N GLU A 580 29.58 7.22 -33.91
CA GLU A 580 28.61 8.02 -34.65
C GLU A 580 29.39 9.01 -35.52
N ALA A 581 29.29 8.86 -36.84
CA ALA A 581 30.00 9.70 -37.80
C ALA A 581 29.21 10.97 -38.11
N THR A 582 27.90 10.85 -38.25
CA THR A 582 27.00 11.97 -38.52
C THR A 582 25.56 11.53 -38.27
N THR A 583 24.65 12.48 -38.41
CA THR A 583 23.21 12.29 -38.26
C THR A 583 22.49 12.78 -39.50
N ILE A 584 21.49 12.03 -39.95
CA ILE A 584 20.64 12.35 -41.09
C ILE A 584 19.23 12.61 -40.59
N TRP A 585 18.62 13.70 -41.06
CA TRP A 585 17.24 14.03 -40.76
C TRP A 585 16.33 13.55 -41.90
N GLN A 586 15.41 12.62 -41.59
CA GLN A 586 14.32 12.22 -42.50
C GLN A 586 12.99 12.69 -41.92
N GLY A 587 12.53 13.88 -42.34
CA GLY A 587 11.35 14.51 -41.74
C GLY A 587 11.65 14.97 -40.31
N GLU A 588 10.93 14.43 -39.33
CA GLU A 588 11.19 14.66 -37.90
C GLU A 588 12.11 13.59 -37.27
N ASP A 589 12.42 12.52 -38.01
CA ASP A 589 13.23 11.41 -37.50
C ASP A 589 14.73 11.69 -37.63
N GLU A 590 15.44 11.49 -36.52
CA GLU A 590 16.88 11.54 -36.43
C GLU A 590 17.49 10.14 -36.68
N ILE A 591 18.21 9.96 -37.78
CA ILE A 591 18.87 8.69 -38.14
C ILE A 591 20.38 8.83 -37.96
N LYS A 592 20.92 8.11 -36.99
CA LYS A 592 22.37 8.09 -36.72
C LYS A 592 23.09 7.24 -37.76
N VAL A 593 24.25 7.71 -38.22
CA VAL A 593 25.16 6.95 -39.08
C VAL A 593 26.33 6.47 -38.25
N ARG A 594 26.42 5.15 -38.02
CA ARG A 594 27.41 4.53 -37.14
C ARG A 594 28.43 3.75 -37.95
N VAL A 595 29.71 3.90 -37.63
CA VAL A 595 30.83 3.14 -38.24
C VAL A 595 31.39 2.17 -37.21
N ARG A 596 31.47 0.88 -37.54
CA ARG A 596 32.10 -0.16 -36.71
C ARG A 596 32.67 -1.32 -37.51
N PHE A 597 33.35 -2.27 -36.86
CA PHE A 597 33.70 -3.54 -37.50
C PHE A 597 32.50 -4.49 -37.64
N PRO A 598 32.53 -5.43 -38.60
CA PRO A 598 31.50 -6.44 -38.77
C PRO A 598 31.34 -7.30 -37.52
N GLU A 599 30.12 -7.77 -37.29
CA GLU A 599 29.75 -8.52 -36.08
C GLU A 599 30.62 -9.76 -35.83
N ASP A 600 31.08 -10.44 -36.88
CA ASP A 600 31.92 -11.64 -36.78
C ASP A 600 33.31 -11.35 -36.17
N HIS A 601 33.85 -10.15 -36.38
CA HIS A 601 35.10 -9.68 -35.75
C HIS A 601 34.87 -9.25 -34.29
N LEU A 602 33.66 -8.79 -33.93
CA LEU A 602 33.34 -8.43 -32.54
C LEU A 602 33.31 -9.65 -31.60
N LYS A 603 33.12 -10.86 -32.16
CA LYS A 603 33.01 -12.12 -31.41
C LYS A 603 34.36 -12.79 -31.12
N GLN A 604 35.46 -12.29 -31.70
CA GLN A 604 36.78 -12.91 -31.59
C GLN A 604 37.73 -12.10 -30.72
N LYS A 605 38.37 -12.73 -29.72
CA LYS A 605 39.37 -12.08 -28.86
C LYS A 605 40.56 -11.54 -29.66
N ASN A 606 40.91 -12.20 -30.77
CA ASN A 606 42.06 -11.81 -31.60
C ASN A 606 41.80 -10.59 -32.50
N SER A 607 40.54 -10.20 -32.74
CA SER A 607 40.22 -9.03 -33.56
C SER A 607 40.63 -7.70 -32.94
N LEU A 608 40.96 -7.69 -31.65
CA LEU A 608 41.56 -6.55 -30.96
C LEU A 608 42.96 -6.21 -31.52
N ASN A 609 43.68 -7.20 -32.06
CA ASN A 609 44.99 -7.00 -32.71
C ASN A 609 44.86 -6.49 -34.15
N GLU A 610 43.65 -6.53 -34.73
CA GLU A 610 43.37 -6.12 -36.11
C GLU A 610 43.01 -4.63 -36.21
N VAL A 611 42.85 -3.94 -35.08
CA VAL A 611 42.59 -2.49 -35.05
C VAL A 611 43.86 -1.74 -35.48
N LEU A 612 43.77 -1.09 -36.64
CA LEU A 612 44.81 -0.21 -37.18
C LEU A 612 44.43 1.25 -36.96
N ILE A 613 45.40 2.05 -36.55
CA ILE A 613 45.24 3.46 -36.21
C ILE A 613 46.09 4.28 -37.17
N ALA A 614 45.50 5.24 -37.88
CA ALA A 614 46.29 6.14 -38.72
C ALA A 614 47.06 7.13 -37.87
N ASN A 615 48.37 7.23 -38.11
CA ASN A 615 49.17 8.29 -37.54
C ASN A 615 49.20 9.54 -38.43
N ARG A 616 49.71 10.64 -37.88
CA ARG A 616 49.80 11.92 -38.60
C ARG A 616 50.79 11.93 -39.76
N ASN A 617 51.63 10.90 -39.88
CA ASN A 617 52.59 10.74 -40.96
C ASN A 617 52.02 9.90 -42.12
N GLY A 618 50.74 9.49 -42.05
CA GLY A 618 50.07 8.69 -43.09
C GLY A 618 50.28 7.18 -42.99
N GLY A 619 50.96 6.69 -41.93
CA GLY A 619 51.14 5.27 -41.65
C GLY A 619 50.03 4.68 -40.78
N LEU A 620 49.80 3.37 -40.90
CA LEU A 620 48.89 2.61 -40.04
C LEU A 620 49.68 1.86 -38.96
N VAL A 621 49.30 2.07 -37.70
CA VAL A 621 49.96 1.47 -36.55
C VAL A 621 48.99 0.52 -35.85
N PRO A 622 49.36 -0.75 -35.60
CA PRO A 622 48.52 -1.68 -34.86
C PRO A 622 48.30 -1.23 -33.41
N LEU A 623 47.07 -1.36 -32.92
CA LEU A 623 46.71 -1.01 -31.53
C LEU A 623 47.60 -1.71 -30.50
N SER A 624 47.98 -2.97 -30.75
CA SER A 624 48.84 -3.77 -29.87
C SER A 624 50.27 -3.26 -29.73
N THR A 625 50.74 -2.41 -30.66
CA THR A 625 52.09 -1.82 -30.59
C THR A 625 52.16 -0.65 -29.60
N VAL A 626 51.04 0.05 -29.43
CA VAL A 626 50.94 1.28 -28.64
C VAL A 626 50.14 1.12 -27.35
N THR A 627 49.60 -0.08 -27.09
CA THR A 627 48.83 -0.38 -25.89
C THR A 627 49.22 -1.71 -25.28
N TYR A 628 49.00 -1.85 -23.97
CA TYR A 628 48.98 -3.14 -23.29
C TYR A 628 47.67 -3.32 -22.53
N ILE A 629 47.26 -4.58 -22.35
CA ILE A 629 45.96 -4.93 -21.78
C ILE A 629 46.14 -5.31 -20.31
N GLN A 630 45.35 -4.70 -19.43
CA GLN A 630 45.19 -5.15 -18.06
C GLN A 630 43.77 -5.70 -17.85
N GLU A 631 43.67 -6.99 -17.55
CA GLU A 631 42.41 -7.61 -17.16
C GLU A 631 42.12 -7.26 -15.68
N ARG A 632 40.96 -6.66 -15.41
CA ARG A 632 40.46 -6.38 -14.06
C ARG A 632 38.95 -6.56 -13.99
N ASP A 633 38.43 -6.95 -12.84
CA ASP A 633 36.98 -6.92 -12.64
C ASP A 633 36.49 -5.48 -12.50
N GLY A 634 35.46 -5.14 -13.28
CA GLY A 634 34.74 -3.88 -13.16
C GLY A 634 33.77 -3.87 -11.97
N TYR A 635 32.94 -2.83 -11.89
CA TYR A 635 31.78 -2.80 -10.99
C TYR A 635 30.50 -2.83 -11.83
N SER A 636 29.53 -3.66 -11.45
CA SER A 636 28.24 -3.75 -12.15
C SER A 636 27.46 -2.43 -12.02
N GLN A 637 27.38 -1.95 -10.78
CA GLN A 637 26.68 -0.74 -10.39
C GLN A 637 27.36 -0.14 -9.17
N ILE A 638 27.34 1.19 -9.07
CA ILE A 638 27.86 1.91 -7.91
C ILE A 638 26.70 2.62 -7.22
N ASN A 639 26.13 1.97 -6.21
CA ASN A 639 25.10 2.57 -5.37
C ASN A 639 25.70 3.62 -4.45
N ARG A 640 25.03 4.77 -4.33
CA ARG A 640 25.44 5.85 -3.44
C ARG A 640 24.25 6.41 -2.68
N LEU A 641 24.45 6.66 -1.39
CA LEU A 641 23.51 7.35 -0.52
C LEU A 641 24.23 8.49 0.20
N ASN A 642 23.70 9.71 0.10
CA ASN A 642 24.34 10.94 0.60
C ASN A 642 25.80 11.07 0.14
N TYR A 643 26.04 10.87 -1.18
CA TYR A 643 27.36 10.93 -1.84
C TYR A 643 28.41 9.89 -1.38
N LYS A 644 28.04 8.93 -0.52
CA LYS A 644 28.92 7.83 -0.10
C LYS A 644 28.51 6.53 -0.78
N ARG A 645 29.47 5.66 -1.10
CA ARG A 645 29.18 4.33 -1.64
C ARG A 645 28.45 3.52 -0.56
N ILE A 646 27.47 2.73 -0.97
CA ILE A 646 26.67 1.89 -0.08
C ILE A 646 26.68 0.44 -0.55
N ILE A 647 26.80 -0.49 0.40
CA ILE A 647 26.43 -1.90 0.25
C ILE A 647 25.35 -2.18 1.30
N GLN A 648 24.29 -2.85 0.88
CA GLN A 648 23.22 -3.32 1.75
C GLN A 648 23.33 -4.82 1.95
N VAL A 649 23.29 -5.27 3.20
CA VAL A 649 23.15 -6.67 3.56
C VAL A 649 21.72 -6.91 4.02
N GLN A 650 21.01 -7.79 3.33
CA GLN A 650 19.59 -8.04 3.53
C GLN A 650 19.35 -9.50 3.92
N ALA A 651 18.33 -9.74 4.74
CA ALA A 651 17.93 -11.09 5.10
C ALA A 651 16.44 -11.17 5.47
N ASP A 652 15.87 -12.35 5.27
CA ASP A 652 14.53 -12.70 5.72
C ASP A 652 14.60 -13.37 7.11
N VAL A 653 13.48 -13.31 7.85
CA VAL A 653 13.38 -13.89 9.20
C VAL A 653 12.21 -14.85 9.29
N LYS A 654 12.46 -16.04 9.83
CA LYS A 654 11.45 -17.02 10.25
C LYS A 654 10.85 -16.59 11.58
N ILE A 655 9.65 -16.02 11.51
CA ILE A 655 8.91 -15.37 12.61
C ILE A 655 8.63 -16.36 13.76
N ASP A 656 8.52 -17.66 13.46
CA ASP A 656 8.35 -18.75 14.42
C ASP A 656 9.59 -19.00 15.30
N ILE A 657 10.77 -18.58 14.88
CA ILE A 657 12.05 -18.86 15.57
C ILE A 657 12.66 -17.57 16.15
N THR A 658 12.63 -16.46 15.40
CA THR A 658 13.23 -15.19 15.81
C THR A 658 12.50 -14.01 15.19
N ASN A 659 12.88 -12.79 15.61
CA ASN A 659 12.40 -11.55 15.00
C ASN A 659 13.57 -10.61 14.69
N SER A 660 13.34 -9.69 13.76
CA SER A 660 14.30 -8.68 13.30
C SER A 660 14.81 -7.76 14.41
N MET A 661 14.00 -7.40 15.41
CA MET A 661 14.46 -6.58 16.54
C MET A 661 15.54 -7.29 17.34
N LYS A 662 15.31 -8.57 17.66
CA LYS A 662 16.26 -9.43 18.36
C LYS A 662 17.53 -9.58 17.52
N VAL A 663 17.40 -9.81 16.22
CA VAL A 663 18.56 -9.91 15.31
C VAL A 663 19.33 -8.58 15.23
N ASN A 664 18.65 -7.45 15.06
CA ASN A 664 19.28 -6.12 15.03
C ASN A 664 19.96 -5.76 16.35
N SER A 665 19.40 -6.17 17.49
CA SER A 665 20.03 -6.00 18.81
C SER A 665 21.31 -6.84 18.91
N LEU A 666 21.26 -8.11 18.52
CA LEU A 666 22.44 -8.99 18.50
C LEU A 666 23.53 -8.47 17.56
N LEU A 667 23.14 -7.92 16.40
CA LEU A 667 24.06 -7.28 15.46
C LEU A 667 24.72 -6.04 16.06
N LYS A 668 23.93 -5.14 16.66
CA LYS A 668 24.43 -3.91 17.32
C LYS A 668 25.39 -4.26 18.47
N GLU A 669 25.10 -5.32 19.22
CA GLU A 669 25.95 -5.79 20.31
C GLU A 669 27.24 -6.43 19.79
N LYS A 670 27.14 -7.39 18.86
CA LYS A 670 28.27 -8.12 18.27
C LYS A 670 29.25 -7.19 17.55
N PHE A 671 28.74 -6.15 16.90
CA PHE A 671 29.51 -5.22 16.08
C PHE A 671 29.62 -3.83 16.71
N LYS A 672 29.48 -3.69 18.03
CA LYS A 672 29.59 -2.39 18.73
C LYS A 672 30.94 -1.71 18.51
N ASP A 673 31.99 -2.48 18.28
CA ASP A 673 33.37 -2.03 18.03
C ASP A 673 33.66 -1.75 16.55
N ILE A 674 32.71 -1.98 15.63
CA ILE A 674 32.94 -1.89 14.18
C ILE A 674 33.45 -0.51 13.74
N HIS A 675 32.97 0.56 14.37
CA HIS A 675 33.44 1.93 14.09
C HIS A 675 34.88 2.16 14.56
N LYS A 676 35.35 1.40 15.55
CA LYS A 676 36.76 1.41 15.98
C LYS A 676 37.63 0.62 15.01
N ARG A 677 37.14 -0.52 14.50
CA ARG A 677 37.85 -1.37 13.52
C ARG A 677 37.92 -0.73 12.13
N TYR A 678 36.89 0.00 11.72
CA TYR A 678 36.78 0.63 10.41
C TYR A 678 36.42 2.13 10.51
N PRO A 679 37.38 3.01 10.84
CA PRO A 679 37.12 4.43 10.97
C PRO A 679 36.68 5.07 9.64
N GLY A 680 35.67 5.94 9.70
CA GLY A 680 35.10 6.61 8.51
C GLY A 680 34.01 5.82 7.77
N TYR A 681 33.70 4.61 8.24
CA TYR A 681 32.57 3.80 7.75
C TYR A 681 31.37 3.95 8.68
N PHE A 682 30.19 4.13 8.07
CA PHE A 682 28.93 4.34 8.77
C PHE A 682 28.04 3.13 8.54
N ILE A 683 27.48 2.60 9.62
CA ILE A 683 26.55 1.47 9.57
C ILE A 683 25.23 1.95 10.13
N ALA A 684 24.18 1.78 9.34
CA ALA A 684 22.82 1.95 9.81
C ALA A 684 22.14 0.57 9.78
N TYR A 685 21.52 0.22 10.89
CA TYR A 685 20.64 -0.94 10.97
C TYR A 685 19.23 -0.46 10.67
N GLY A 686 18.47 -1.26 9.93
CA GLY A 686 17.09 -0.97 9.58
C GLY A 686 16.38 -2.21 9.07
N GLY A 687 15.28 -1.99 8.35
CA GLY A 687 14.41 -3.03 7.79
C GLY A 687 12.94 -2.74 8.08
N GLU A 688 12.06 -3.44 7.38
CA GLU A 688 10.59 -3.31 7.48
C GLU A 688 10.11 -3.24 8.94
N ASN A 689 10.67 -4.07 9.80
CA ASN A 689 10.22 -4.21 11.16
C ASN A 689 10.58 -3.02 12.06
N GLU A 690 11.67 -2.30 11.80
CA GLU A 690 12.02 -1.11 12.58
C GLU A 690 11.05 0.03 12.26
N ASP A 691 10.77 0.26 10.97
CA ASP A 691 9.77 1.24 10.52
C ASP A 691 8.36 0.86 10.98
N THR A 692 8.03 -0.43 10.94
CA THR A 692 6.78 -0.97 11.48
C THR A 692 6.66 -0.70 12.98
N ASN A 693 7.67 -1.04 13.77
CA ASN A 693 7.65 -0.84 15.22
C ASN A 693 7.61 0.64 15.59
N LYS A 694 8.34 1.49 14.86
CA LYS A 694 8.27 2.94 15.02
C LYS A 694 6.83 3.44 14.77
N THR A 695 6.24 3.06 13.65
CA THR A 695 4.84 3.42 13.31
C THR A 695 3.86 2.88 14.36
N MET A 696 4.04 1.66 14.85
CA MET A 696 3.20 1.07 15.90
C MET A 696 3.36 1.79 17.25
N SER A 697 4.59 2.18 17.60
CA SER A 697 4.85 2.97 18.82
C SER A 697 4.21 4.35 18.73
N GLU A 698 4.29 5.01 17.56
CA GLU A 698 3.60 6.26 17.28
C GLU A 698 2.07 6.09 17.42
N LEU A 699 1.48 5.02 16.87
CA LEU A 699 0.06 4.72 17.05
C LEU A 699 -0.32 4.48 18.51
N GLY A 700 0.50 3.75 19.28
CA GLY A 700 0.25 3.52 20.70
C GLY A 700 0.21 4.84 21.50
N ILE A 701 1.14 5.75 21.21
CA ILE A 701 1.17 7.09 21.79
C ILE A 701 -0.07 7.90 21.37
N LEU A 702 -0.45 7.86 20.10
CA LEU A 702 -1.65 8.53 19.58
C LEU A 702 -2.94 7.97 20.19
N PHE A 703 -2.99 6.67 20.49
CA PHE A 703 -4.12 6.06 21.19
C PHE A 703 -4.25 6.60 22.63
N ILE A 704 -3.14 6.81 23.33
CA ILE A 704 -3.15 7.44 24.67
C ILE A 704 -3.67 8.87 24.57
N TYR A 705 -3.24 9.66 23.58
CA TYR A 705 -3.79 10.99 23.36
C TYR A 705 -5.29 10.96 23.06
N ALA A 706 -5.77 9.99 22.27
CA ALA A 706 -7.19 9.78 22.04
C ALA A 706 -7.95 9.57 23.35
N LEU A 707 -7.46 8.70 24.23
CA LEU A 707 -8.04 8.43 25.54
C LEU A 707 -8.05 9.68 26.44
N ILE A 708 -6.99 10.49 26.43
CA ILE A 708 -6.93 11.74 27.19
C ILE A 708 -7.98 12.75 26.70
N ILE A 709 -8.12 12.91 25.38
CA ILE A 709 -9.12 13.83 24.82
C ILE A 709 -10.54 13.35 25.15
N ILE A 710 -10.81 12.04 25.01
CA ILE A 710 -12.08 11.44 25.42
C ILE A 710 -12.34 11.67 26.92
N PHE A 711 -11.34 11.45 27.77
CA PHE A 711 -11.45 11.70 29.21
C PHE A 711 -11.86 13.15 29.49
N ILE A 712 -11.21 14.13 28.85
CA ILE A 712 -11.52 15.56 29.02
C ILE A 712 -12.97 15.85 28.58
N ILE A 713 -13.39 15.35 27.41
CA ILE A 713 -14.75 15.54 26.90
C ILE A 713 -15.79 14.97 27.89
N LEU A 714 -15.56 13.75 28.39
CA LEU A 714 -16.44 13.11 29.36
C LEU A 714 -16.43 13.81 30.71
N ALA A 715 -15.27 14.30 31.17
CA ALA A 715 -15.14 14.98 32.45
C ALA A 715 -15.94 16.29 32.45
N VAL A 716 -15.88 17.04 31.34
CA VAL A 716 -16.68 18.25 31.14
C VAL A 716 -18.16 17.92 31.05
N PHE A 717 -18.54 16.84 30.36
CA PHE A 717 -19.95 16.45 30.22
C PHE A 717 -20.59 15.99 31.54
N PHE A 718 -19.89 15.15 32.32
CA PHE A 718 -20.41 14.59 33.57
C PHE A 718 -20.16 15.47 34.80
N ASP A 719 -19.44 16.59 34.65
CA ASP A 719 -18.99 17.42 35.78
C ASP A 719 -18.30 16.57 36.88
N SER A 720 -17.47 15.61 36.46
CA SER A 720 -16.88 14.59 37.33
C SER A 720 -15.60 14.01 36.76
N LEU A 721 -14.61 13.74 37.63
CA LEU A 721 -13.36 13.07 37.25
C LEU A 721 -13.43 11.53 37.38
N ILE A 722 -14.42 11.00 38.12
CA ILE A 722 -14.55 9.55 38.38
C ILE A 722 -15.45 8.89 37.33
N LEU A 723 -16.58 9.52 36.96
CA LEU A 723 -17.50 8.98 35.96
C LEU A 723 -16.83 8.72 34.59
N PRO A 724 -15.94 9.59 34.08
CA PRO A 724 -15.17 9.30 32.86
C PRO A 724 -14.35 8.01 32.96
N LEU A 725 -13.71 7.74 34.10
CA LEU A 725 -12.95 6.50 34.30
C LEU A 725 -13.86 5.27 34.31
N VAL A 726 -15.07 5.38 34.89
CA VAL A 726 -16.07 4.31 34.85
C VAL A 726 -16.49 4.01 33.41
N VAL A 727 -16.80 5.05 32.62
CA VAL A 727 -17.20 4.93 31.21
C VAL A 727 -16.06 4.34 30.35
N MET A 728 -14.84 4.87 30.49
CA MET A 728 -13.67 4.40 29.75
C MET A 728 -13.18 3.02 30.22
N GLY A 729 -13.55 2.59 31.42
CA GLY A 729 -13.18 1.28 31.98
C GLY A 729 -13.62 0.09 31.12
N ALA A 730 -14.58 0.26 30.23
CA ALA A 730 -14.97 -0.74 29.25
C ALA A 730 -14.02 -0.89 28.05
N ILE A 731 -13.24 0.14 27.71
CA ILE A 731 -12.38 0.15 26.51
C ILE A 731 -11.36 -1.00 26.56
N PRO A 732 -10.62 -1.26 27.65
CA PRO A 732 -9.67 -2.37 27.68
C PRO A 732 -10.32 -3.74 27.46
N PHE A 733 -11.51 -3.97 28.01
CA PHE A 733 -12.21 -5.25 27.88
C PHE A 733 -12.68 -5.54 26.45
N SER A 734 -12.75 -4.52 25.61
CA SER A 734 -13.07 -4.68 24.19
C SER A 734 -12.00 -5.46 23.41
N LEU A 735 -10.75 -5.43 23.87
CA LEU A 735 -9.65 -6.23 23.33
C LEU A 735 -9.94 -7.74 23.42
N VAL A 736 -10.72 -8.19 24.41
CA VAL A 736 -11.12 -9.60 24.53
C VAL A 736 -11.83 -10.08 23.27
N GLY A 737 -12.78 -9.28 22.78
CA GLY A 737 -13.51 -9.58 21.55
C GLY A 737 -12.64 -9.55 20.31
N VAL A 738 -11.73 -8.57 20.22
CA VAL A 738 -10.79 -8.43 19.10
C VAL A 738 -9.85 -9.64 19.03
N ILE A 739 -9.22 -10.00 20.15
CA ILE A 739 -8.29 -11.11 20.23
C ILE A 739 -9.00 -12.43 19.93
N PHE A 740 -10.20 -12.63 20.50
CA PHE A 740 -11.00 -13.82 20.24
C PHE A 740 -11.38 -13.93 18.75
N ALA A 741 -11.75 -12.83 18.11
CA ALA A 741 -12.10 -12.81 16.68
C ALA A 741 -10.91 -13.18 15.79
N LEU A 742 -9.75 -12.55 16.05
CA LEU A 742 -8.53 -12.79 15.30
C LEU A 742 -8.06 -14.24 15.47
N TYR A 743 -8.12 -14.78 16.70
CA TYR A 743 -7.81 -16.17 16.99
C TYR A 743 -8.73 -17.15 16.25
N THR A 744 -10.05 -16.96 16.35
CA THR A 744 -11.03 -17.87 15.74
C THR A 744 -11.03 -17.85 14.21
N HIS A 745 -10.64 -16.72 13.60
CA HIS A 745 -10.56 -16.57 12.14
C HIS A 745 -9.15 -16.76 11.57
N SER A 746 -8.19 -17.18 12.40
CA SER A 746 -6.77 -17.35 12.03
C SER A 746 -6.21 -16.11 11.31
N GLN A 747 -6.57 -14.92 11.79
CA GLN A 747 -6.11 -13.64 11.24
C GLN A 747 -5.06 -13.03 12.17
N PRO A 748 -3.91 -12.58 11.64
CA PRO A 748 -2.90 -11.94 12.48
C PRO A 748 -3.38 -10.58 12.98
N LEU A 749 -2.83 -10.11 14.10
CA LEU A 749 -2.97 -8.72 14.50
C LEU A 749 -2.25 -7.85 13.46
N SER A 750 -2.97 -6.92 12.84
CA SER A 750 -2.44 -6.06 11.78
C SER A 750 -2.63 -4.57 12.04
N PHE A 751 -1.96 -3.73 11.26
CA PHE A 751 -2.19 -2.28 11.30
C PHE A 751 -3.68 -1.94 11.10
N MET A 752 -4.38 -2.66 10.23
CA MET A 752 -5.82 -2.50 9.99
C MET A 752 -6.65 -2.93 11.21
N SER A 753 -6.28 -4.02 11.88
CA SER A 753 -6.93 -4.44 13.12
C SER A 753 -6.75 -3.42 14.25
N VAL A 754 -5.58 -2.78 14.34
CA VAL A 754 -5.31 -1.69 15.30
C VAL A 754 -6.18 -0.48 14.99
N LEU A 755 -6.34 -0.09 13.72
CA LEU A 755 -7.29 0.97 13.36
C LEU A 755 -8.73 0.62 13.79
N GLY A 756 -9.14 -0.65 13.65
CA GLY A 756 -10.42 -1.13 14.16
C GLY A 756 -10.57 -0.94 15.68
N LEU A 757 -9.49 -1.03 16.45
CA LEU A 757 -9.49 -0.76 17.89
C LEU A 757 -9.69 0.72 18.23
N PHE A 758 -9.12 1.63 17.43
CA PHE A 758 -9.42 3.07 17.56
C PHE A 758 -10.91 3.34 17.34
N SER A 759 -11.51 2.72 16.31
CA SER A 759 -12.95 2.80 16.05
C SER A 759 -13.75 2.32 17.24
N LEU A 760 -13.39 1.14 17.75
CA LEU A 760 -14.05 0.47 18.86
C LEU A 760 -14.07 1.32 20.14
N ALA A 761 -12.96 2.00 20.46
CA ALA A 761 -12.87 2.86 21.64
C ALA A 761 -13.92 3.97 21.62
N GLY A 762 -14.10 4.65 20.48
CA GLY A 762 -15.10 5.71 20.33
C GLY A 762 -16.55 5.20 20.48
N VAL A 763 -16.87 4.07 19.86
CA VAL A 763 -18.24 3.49 19.91
C VAL A 763 -18.58 2.95 21.28
N ILE A 764 -17.63 2.31 21.96
CA ILE A 764 -17.86 1.80 23.31
C ILE A 764 -18.12 2.94 24.28
N VAL A 765 -17.35 4.03 24.16
CA VAL A 765 -17.59 5.24 24.95
C VAL A 765 -18.99 5.78 24.65
N SER A 766 -19.44 5.76 23.40
CA SER A 766 -20.82 6.14 23.05
C SER A 766 -21.85 5.29 23.82
N ASN A 767 -21.76 3.97 23.75
CA ASN A 767 -22.73 3.07 24.39
C ASN A 767 -22.73 3.19 25.93
N THR A 768 -21.55 3.33 26.51
CA THR A 768 -21.36 3.41 27.97
C THR A 768 -21.72 4.79 28.54
N LEU A 769 -21.41 5.88 27.83
CA LEU A 769 -21.80 7.24 28.20
C LEU A 769 -23.31 7.35 28.35
N VAL A 770 -24.05 6.92 27.32
CA VAL A 770 -25.51 7.05 27.34
C VAL A 770 -26.13 6.11 28.40
N LEU A 771 -25.54 4.94 28.66
CA LEU A 771 -25.96 4.09 29.80
C LEU A 771 -25.80 4.81 31.15
N VAL A 772 -24.61 5.38 31.41
CA VAL A 772 -24.33 6.10 32.67
C VAL A 772 -25.21 7.34 32.81
N GLN A 773 -25.44 8.08 31.73
CA GLN A 773 -26.33 9.24 31.75
C GLN A 773 -27.76 8.86 32.13
N PHE A 774 -28.31 7.78 31.54
CA PHE A 774 -29.66 7.32 31.89
C PHE A 774 -29.74 6.86 33.35
N ILE A 775 -28.68 6.22 33.88
CA ILE A 775 -28.60 5.87 35.30
C ILE A 775 -28.64 7.16 36.15
N ASN A 776 -27.87 8.19 35.79
CA ASN A 776 -27.86 9.47 36.50
C ASN A 776 -29.23 10.18 36.44
N ASN A 777 -29.90 10.17 35.27
CA ASN A 777 -31.26 10.68 35.15
C ASN A 777 -32.24 9.95 36.08
N ILE A 778 -32.12 8.63 36.23
CA ILE A 778 -32.96 7.86 37.18
C ILE A 778 -32.61 8.18 38.64
N ARG A 779 -31.35 8.52 38.93
CA ARG A 779 -30.93 8.95 40.28
C ARG A 779 -31.56 10.28 40.71
N GLU A 780 -32.02 11.12 39.78
CA GLU A 780 -32.83 12.32 40.09
C GLU A 780 -34.21 11.96 40.68
N GLU A 781 -34.71 10.76 40.35
CA GLU A 781 -36.02 10.26 40.79
C GLU A 781 -35.90 9.30 41.98
N THR A 782 -34.85 8.47 42.01
CA THR A 782 -34.65 7.41 43.00
C THR A 782 -33.32 7.57 43.74
N PRO A 783 -33.31 7.73 45.07
CA PRO A 783 -32.07 7.92 45.85
C PRO A 783 -31.24 6.64 46.02
N ASP A 784 -31.82 5.44 45.84
CA ASP A 784 -31.12 4.15 45.93
C ASP A 784 -30.35 3.84 44.63
N LEU A 785 -29.01 3.94 44.71
CA LEU A 785 -28.10 3.64 43.60
C LEU A 785 -28.30 2.24 43.02
N ARG A 786 -28.50 1.22 43.87
CA ARG A 786 -28.62 -0.16 43.38
C ARG A 786 -29.87 -0.31 42.52
N ARG A 787 -30.99 0.28 42.94
CA ARG A 787 -32.24 0.29 42.15
C ARG A 787 -32.07 1.09 40.86
N ALA A 788 -31.41 2.25 40.93
CA ALA A 788 -31.15 3.07 39.74
C ALA A 788 -30.27 2.32 38.70
N LEU A 789 -29.25 1.58 39.16
CA LEU A 789 -28.39 0.76 38.30
C LEU A 789 -29.16 -0.38 37.62
N ILE A 790 -30.03 -1.09 38.35
CA ILE A 790 -30.82 -2.19 37.80
C ILE A 790 -31.86 -1.63 36.80
N ARG A 791 -32.61 -0.59 37.18
CA ARG A 791 -33.64 0.03 36.33
C ARG A 791 -33.02 0.62 35.06
N GLY A 792 -31.94 1.38 35.21
CA GLY A 792 -31.19 1.96 34.09
C GLY A 792 -30.63 0.90 33.15
N GLY A 793 -30.02 -0.16 33.71
CA GLY A 793 -29.52 -1.28 32.93
C GLY A 793 -30.62 -1.96 32.10
N VAL A 794 -31.77 -2.28 32.70
CA VAL A 794 -32.86 -2.99 32.00
C VAL A 794 -33.48 -2.13 30.90
N ILE A 795 -33.70 -0.84 31.15
CA ILE A 795 -34.22 0.11 30.15
C ILE A 795 -33.25 0.24 28.96
N ARG A 796 -31.94 0.20 29.22
CA ARG A 796 -30.90 0.41 28.21
C ARG A 796 -30.53 -0.87 27.44
N LEU A 797 -30.93 -2.05 27.91
CA LEU A 797 -30.64 -3.33 27.25
C LEU A 797 -31.08 -3.33 25.77
N LYS A 798 -32.29 -2.85 25.48
CA LYS A 798 -32.83 -2.82 24.11
C LYS A 798 -32.11 -1.82 23.20
N PRO A 799 -31.96 -0.53 23.55
CA PRO A 799 -31.16 0.41 22.76
C PRO A 799 -29.73 -0.08 22.50
N VAL A 800 -29.06 -0.64 23.51
CA VAL A 800 -27.68 -1.14 23.37
C VAL A 800 -27.62 -2.37 22.47
N PHE A 801 -28.56 -3.31 22.59
CA PHE A 801 -28.64 -4.47 21.72
C PHE A 801 -28.89 -4.07 20.26
N LEU A 802 -29.73 -3.05 20.02
CA LEU A 802 -30.03 -2.58 18.67
C LEU A 802 -28.86 -1.87 18.01
N THR A 803 -28.23 -0.93 18.69
CA THR A 803 -27.05 -0.19 18.16
C THR A 803 -25.89 -1.15 17.89
N THR A 804 -25.62 -2.07 18.81
CA THR A 804 -24.62 -3.13 18.63
C THR A 804 -24.97 -4.05 17.46
N GLY A 805 -26.20 -4.57 17.44
CA GLY A 805 -26.65 -5.53 16.43
C GLY A 805 -26.65 -4.92 15.03
N THR A 806 -27.13 -3.70 14.89
CA THR A 806 -27.14 -2.97 13.60
C THR A 806 -25.73 -2.65 13.12
N THR A 807 -24.83 -2.22 14.01
CA THR A 807 -23.43 -1.98 13.65
C THR A 807 -22.74 -3.26 13.17
N VAL A 808 -22.89 -4.35 13.93
CA VAL A 808 -22.27 -5.65 13.63
C VAL A 808 -22.83 -6.22 12.33
N LEU A 809 -24.15 -6.26 12.17
CA LEU A 809 -24.81 -6.79 10.98
C LEU A 809 -24.53 -5.93 9.74
N GLY A 810 -24.34 -4.61 9.91
CA GLY A 810 -23.88 -3.72 8.84
C GLY A 810 -22.45 -4.04 8.37
N LEU A 811 -21.60 -4.60 9.24
CA LEU A 811 -20.22 -4.95 8.93
C LEU A 811 -20.05 -6.40 8.46
N ILE A 812 -20.96 -7.31 8.79
CA ILE A 812 -20.90 -8.74 8.40
C ILE A 812 -20.64 -8.95 6.90
N PRO A 813 -21.33 -8.24 5.97
CA PRO A 813 -21.03 -8.37 4.55
C PRO A 813 -19.58 -8.04 4.20
N THR A 814 -18.96 -7.09 4.90
CA THR A 814 -17.54 -6.74 4.71
C THR A 814 -16.61 -7.78 5.33
N ILE A 815 -16.95 -8.30 6.52
CA ILE A 815 -16.13 -9.32 7.23
C ILE A 815 -16.03 -10.61 6.39
N TYR A 816 -17.16 -11.08 5.86
CA TYR A 816 -17.25 -12.35 5.14
C TYR A 816 -17.34 -12.23 3.62
N ALA A 817 -17.30 -10.99 3.10
CA ALA A 817 -17.41 -10.71 1.66
C ALA A 817 -18.70 -11.27 1.01
N ILE A 818 -19.84 -11.11 1.67
CA ILE A 818 -21.13 -11.60 1.18
C ILE A 818 -21.54 -10.77 -0.04
N GLY A 819 -21.61 -11.39 -1.23
CA GLY A 819 -22.06 -10.72 -2.45
C GLY A 819 -21.01 -9.88 -3.19
N GLY A 820 -19.71 -10.10 -2.92
CA GLY A 820 -18.61 -9.38 -3.57
C GLY A 820 -17.26 -10.10 -3.48
N ASN A 821 -16.18 -9.42 -3.86
CA ASN A 821 -14.82 -9.94 -3.64
C ASN A 821 -14.36 -9.61 -2.21
N LYS A 822 -13.66 -10.54 -1.57
CA LYS A 822 -13.06 -10.28 -0.25
C LYS A 822 -11.98 -9.21 -0.38
N ASN A 823 -12.21 -8.08 0.27
CA ASN A 823 -11.18 -7.05 0.41
C ASN A 823 -10.31 -7.39 1.63
N TYR A 824 -9.20 -8.06 1.38
CA TYR A 824 -8.24 -8.52 2.39
C TYR A 824 -7.62 -7.40 3.22
N PHE A 825 -7.70 -6.16 2.74
CA PHE A 825 -7.19 -5.00 3.44
C PHE A 825 -8.19 -4.48 4.49
N VAL A 826 -9.50 -4.48 4.20
CA VAL A 826 -10.54 -3.99 5.13
C VAL A 826 -11.03 -5.06 6.09
N ALA A 827 -11.04 -6.31 5.66
CA ALA A 827 -11.63 -7.39 6.44
C ALA A 827 -11.07 -7.49 7.88
N PRO A 828 -9.75 -7.36 8.15
CA PRO A 828 -9.21 -7.40 9.51
C PRO A 828 -9.66 -6.23 10.39
N LEU A 829 -9.86 -5.06 9.79
CA LEU A 829 -10.39 -3.87 10.47
C LEU A 829 -11.86 -4.06 10.83
N ALA A 830 -12.68 -4.52 9.89
CA ALA A 830 -14.11 -4.77 10.11
C ALA A 830 -14.34 -5.93 11.10
N LEU A 831 -13.50 -6.97 11.04
CA LEU A 831 -13.55 -8.12 11.93
C LEU A 831 -13.21 -7.74 13.37
N ALA A 832 -12.10 -7.01 13.58
CA ALA A 832 -11.72 -6.49 14.90
C ALA A 832 -12.82 -5.58 15.47
N PHE A 833 -13.33 -4.64 14.66
CA PHE A 833 -14.35 -3.70 15.10
C PHE A 833 -15.69 -4.39 15.40
N GLY A 834 -16.20 -5.23 14.51
CA GLY A 834 -17.48 -5.92 14.67
C GLY A 834 -17.50 -6.87 15.87
N TYR A 835 -16.56 -7.81 15.95
CA TYR A 835 -16.50 -8.75 17.07
C TYR A 835 -16.11 -8.07 18.39
N GLY A 836 -15.20 -7.10 18.34
CA GLY A 836 -14.88 -6.27 19.48
C GLY A 836 -16.14 -5.65 20.08
N LEU A 837 -17.05 -5.14 19.24
CA LEU A 837 -18.29 -4.50 19.67
C LEU A 837 -19.29 -5.51 20.25
N ILE A 838 -19.43 -6.71 19.66
CA ILE A 838 -20.30 -7.76 20.21
C ILE A 838 -19.90 -8.06 21.65
N PHE A 839 -18.64 -8.45 21.86
CA PHE A 839 -18.14 -8.83 23.19
C PHE A 839 -18.14 -7.64 24.15
N ALA A 840 -17.72 -6.45 23.70
CA ALA A 840 -17.74 -5.26 24.52
C ALA A 840 -19.16 -4.91 24.98
N SER A 841 -20.18 -5.08 24.14
CA SER A 841 -21.56 -4.70 24.49
C SER A 841 -22.15 -5.62 25.56
N PHE A 842 -21.85 -6.93 25.52
CA PHE A 842 -22.21 -7.84 26.61
C PHE A 842 -21.45 -7.52 27.90
N ILE A 843 -20.14 -7.28 27.80
CA ILE A 843 -19.30 -6.98 28.96
C ILE A 843 -19.72 -5.64 29.59
N THR A 844 -19.94 -4.59 28.79
CA THR A 844 -20.28 -3.23 29.27
C THR A 844 -21.58 -3.18 30.05
N LEU A 845 -22.62 -3.88 29.62
CA LEU A 845 -23.92 -3.92 30.31
C LEU A 845 -23.81 -4.47 31.74
N ILE A 846 -22.84 -5.35 32.00
CA ILE A 846 -22.58 -5.89 33.35
C ILE A 846 -21.50 -5.09 34.08
N LEU A 847 -20.40 -4.81 33.39
CA LEU A 847 -19.21 -4.17 33.93
C LEU A 847 -19.48 -2.73 34.38
N ILE A 848 -20.16 -1.93 33.56
CA ILE A 848 -20.37 -0.50 33.85
C ILE A 848 -21.19 -0.30 35.13
N PRO A 849 -22.34 -0.98 35.33
CA PRO A 849 -23.04 -0.88 36.60
C PRO A 849 -22.21 -1.34 37.80
N CYS A 850 -21.39 -2.39 37.65
CA CYS A 850 -20.50 -2.85 38.72
C CYS A 850 -19.40 -1.82 39.03
N LEU A 851 -18.74 -1.26 38.00
CA LEU A 851 -17.70 -0.25 38.15
C LEU A 851 -18.25 1.04 38.75
N TYR A 852 -19.44 1.49 38.33
CA TYR A 852 -20.10 2.63 38.96
C TYR A 852 -20.33 2.33 40.45
N TYR A 853 -20.93 1.18 40.77
CA TYR A 853 -21.22 0.85 42.16
C TYR A 853 -19.96 0.72 43.03
N MET A 854 -18.88 0.14 42.48
CA MET A 854 -17.58 0.04 43.14
C MET A 854 -16.92 1.42 43.32
N ALA A 855 -17.01 2.30 42.32
CA ALA A 855 -16.47 3.64 42.45
C ALA A 855 -17.16 4.42 43.59
N GLU A 856 -18.47 4.25 43.76
CA GLU A 856 -19.21 4.91 44.83
C GLU A 856 -18.87 4.34 46.22
N ASP A 857 -18.66 3.01 46.34
CA ASP A 857 -18.08 2.41 47.56
C ASP A 857 -16.73 3.03 47.89
N MET A 858 -15.84 3.15 46.89
CA MET A 858 -14.48 3.67 47.09
C MET A 858 -14.50 5.14 47.51
N LYS A 859 -15.39 5.96 46.93
CA LYS A 859 -15.57 7.37 47.32
C LYS A 859 -16.16 7.50 48.73
N PHE A 860 -17.10 6.63 49.07
CA PHE A 860 -17.66 6.58 50.43
C PHE A 860 -16.59 6.16 51.46
N LEU A 861 -15.72 5.22 51.12
CA LEU A 861 -14.62 4.79 51.99
C LEU A 861 -13.56 5.89 52.13
N SER A 862 -13.16 6.54 51.03
CA SER A 862 -12.15 7.59 51.04
C SER A 862 -12.63 8.85 51.76
N SER A 863 -13.90 9.25 51.58
CA SER A 863 -14.50 10.37 52.33
C SER A 863 -14.48 10.12 53.84
N ARG A 864 -14.81 8.91 54.31
CA ARG A 864 -14.70 8.54 55.74
C ARG A 864 -13.27 8.60 56.29
N VAL A 865 -12.28 8.23 55.48
CA VAL A 865 -10.86 8.28 55.87
C VAL A 865 -10.36 9.72 55.90
N LEU A 866 -10.73 10.53 54.91
CA LEU A 866 -10.38 11.95 54.82
C LEU A 866 -11.08 12.77 55.92
N GLU A 867 -12.31 12.42 56.28
CA GLU A 867 -13.04 13.04 57.39
C GLU A 867 -12.33 12.80 58.74
N LYS A 868 -11.72 11.63 58.93
CA LYS A 868 -10.85 11.36 60.10
C LYS A 868 -9.57 12.20 60.12
N ILE A 869 -9.15 12.74 58.98
CA ILE A 869 -7.98 13.63 58.84
C ILE A 869 -8.42 15.11 58.77
N GLY A 870 -9.72 15.41 58.93
CA GLY A 870 -10.28 16.77 58.98
C GLY A 870 -10.65 17.37 57.62
N ILE A 871 -10.61 16.61 56.53
CA ILE A 871 -10.99 17.06 55.18
C ILE A 871 -12.41 16.58 54.87
N ARG A 872 -13.36 17.51 54.72
CA ARG A 872 -14.74 17.19 54.31
C ARG A 872 -14.81 16.97 52.80
N MET A 873 -15.23 15.78 52.39
CA MET A 873 -15.45 15.40 50.99
C MET A 873 -16.82 14.74 50.86
N ASP A 874 -17.58 15.11 49.83
CA ASP A 874 -18.90 14.50 49.61
C ASP A 874 -18.76 12.99 49.28
N PRO A 875 -19.49 12.10 49.99
CA PRO A 875 -19.41 10.66 49.76
C PRO A 875 -19.96 10.19 48.42
N ARG A 876 -20.83 10.96 47.75
CA ARG A 876 -21.52 10.52 46.51
C ARG A 876 -20.79 10.99 45.26
N ILE A 877 -20.68 10.15 44.23
CA ILE A 877 -20.04 10.52 42.96
C ILE A 877 -20.91 11.50 42.17
N TYR A 878 -22.22 11.26 42.14
CA TYR A 878 -23.20 12.10 41.47
C TYR A 878 -24.23 12.57 42.50
N ILE A 879 -24.48 13.88 42.51
CA ILE A 879 -25.44 14.53 43.41
C ILE A 879 -26.60 15.01 42.55
N PRO A 880 -27.84 14.54 42.79
CA PRO A 880 -29.03 15.01 42.07
C PRO A 880 -29.17 16.52 42.10
N GLN A 881 -29.59 17.14 41.00
CA GLN A 881 -29.76 18.59 40.87
C GLN A 881 -30.73 19.14 41.92
N LYS A 882 -31.78 18.37 42.26
CA LYS A 882 -32.74 18.71 43.34
C LYS A 882 -32.09 18.80 44.73
N GLU A 883 -31.04 18.02 45.00
CA GLU A 883 -30.27 18.08 46.25
C GLU A 883 -29.23 19.22 46.19
N LYS A 884 -28.58 19.45 45.04
CA LYS A 884 -27.67 20.60 44.85
C LYS A 884 -28.37 21.95 45.07
N ASN A 885 -29.57 22.13 44.54
CA ASN A 885 -30.34 23.36 44.74
C ASN A 885 -30.74 23.55 46.22
N LYS A 886 -31.12 22.47 46.92
CA LYS A 886 -31.38 22.50 48.37
C LYS A 886 -30.14 22.84 49.20
N GLN A 887 -28.95 22.42 48.77
CA GLN A 887 -27.68 22.74 49.43
C GLN A 887 -27.16 24.14 49.11
N ALA A 888 -27.59 24.75 48.00
CA ALA A 888 -27.25 26.13 47.64
C ALA A 888 -28.20 27.17 48.28
N ASP A 889 -29.43 26.76 48.59
CA ASP A 889 -30.41 27.55 49.34
C ASP A 889 -30.21 27.50 50.87
N LEU A 890 -29.33 26.62 51.36
CA LEU A 890 -28.87 26.48 52.76
C LEU A 890 -27.48 27.08 52.92
#